data_AF-A0A1M6T680-F1
#
_entry.id   AF-A0A1M6T680-F1
#
_cell.length_a   1.000
_cell.length_b   1.000
_cell.length_c   1.000
_cell.angle_alpha   90.00
_cell.angle_beta   90.00
_cell.angle_gamma   90.00
#
_symmetry.space_group_name_H-M   'P 1'
#
loop_
_entity.id
_entity.type
_entity.pdbx_description
1 polymer ?
#
loop_
_entity_poly.entity_id
_entity_poly.type
_entity_poly.pdbx_seq_one_letter_code
_entity_poly.pdbx_strand_id
1 'polypeptide(L)'
;MSRSDLGWGPSPAGSANPRSGLVVHYDSVDQNLAGKDHSACVAYWKSTRSFHTGPSRGWADIGYCVDETTEILTEDGWRGLGALAPGDLVLTLDHTTGLSRWQPLTAVNVFPAVPRELLLMEGRDHSSLTTPGHRWPVERRTGRPGRDPRPGGGYAPAWTTSGELTVRDRIRTAASCADLPGQAKWPDALVELVAWAWPVPGGRTVLRLPLRRRAGDPARVRAALHALFGPPSPGSADSGPPNGAAWWEEHTAAEAVFRLSAGADGALAEQMPQRVPSHAFLRSLTRAQLDLFLGVTMAAAGRDGRFLDRPDEAGAEAFRFAALLAGRTASVRGVPLGGWRVELSGEQSFSPRAVAARTDGFTVERVRHWGPVWCPTTPDGTWMARRAGTAYFTGNSFMACAHGHVLEGRGLYRVQAAQPGGNSSHYSVTLATGPKDRVTPEQIEAVRQLRQWLMEPDTSISGKVLGHRDFIATSCPGDKAYRMVRDGTFAKPPSGSEGDDDMPRHRRFEKDEAQELAPQAWTSLKFDRRHDGHAGDLYALVGTDEPDGALYDLSVGVTFQGLTPGTEVQLRATEYEPDGKGGWQVARNRPVDSPVHAGGNGHFTYAWKGNLAAGRRVRVRLVQNGDGPASVTRATAEVFYWPK
;
A
#
# COMPACT_ATOMS: atom_id res chain seq x y z
N MET A 1 -18.01 10.21 0.49
CA MET A 1 -17.52 9.94 -0.87
C MET A 1 -16.40 8.92 -0.83
N SER A 2 -16.68 7.72 -1.35
CA SER A 2 -15.71 6.65 -1.58
C SER A 2 -14.73 7.01 -2.73
N ARG A 3 -13.66 6.23 -2.88
CA ARG A 3 -12.77 6.31 -4.06
C ARG A 3 -13.54 6.15 -5.38
N SER A 4 -14.53 5.25 -5.43
CA SER A 4 -15.41 5.06 -6.59
C SER A 4 -16.19 6.33 -6.96
N ASP A 5 -16.84 6.98 -5.98
CA ASP A 5 -17.60 8.24 -6.19
C ASP A 5 -16.69 9.38 -6.70
N LEU A 6 -15.40 9.31 -6.34
CA LEU A 6 -14.39 10.26 -6.76
C LEU A 6 -13.82 9.93 -8.16
N GLY A 7 -14.14 8.77 -8.72
CA GLY A 7 -13.68 8.28 -10.03
C GLY A 7 -12.31 7.59 -9.97
N TRP A 8 -11.96 6.96 -8.85
CA TRP A 8 -10.64 6.42 -8.58
C TRP A 8 -10.68 4.90 -8.32
N GLY A 9 -9.73 4.17 -8.91
CA GLY A 9 -9.52 2.75 -8.62
C GLY A 9 -8.93 2.50 -7.21
N PRO A 10 -8.65 1.23 -6.87
CA PRO A 10 -8.10 0.84 -5.56
C PRO A 10 -6.86 1.64 -5.15
N SER A 11 -6.63 1.73 -3.84
CA SER A 11 -5.45 2.40 -3.28
C SER A 11 -4.22 1.47 -3.32
N PRO A 12 -3.10 1.87 -3.96
CA PRO A 12 -1.87 1.08 -3.98
C PRO A 12 -0.98 1.33 -2.74
N ALA A 13 -1.48 1.99 -1.69
CA ALA A 13 -0.80 2.06 -0.40
C ALA A 13 -0.67 0.66 0.23
N GLY A 14 0.41 0.40 0.98
CA GLY A 14 0.61 -0.88 1.69
C GLY A 14 -0.51 -1.19 2.71
N SER A 15 -0.73 -2.47 3.00
CA SER A 15 -1.79 -2.93 3.91
C SER A 15 -1.46 -2.69 5.39
N ALA A 16 -2.47 -2.39 6.20
CA ALA A 16 -2.44 -2.30 7.66
C ALA A 16 -3.82 -2.63 8.23
N ASN A 17 -3.91 -2.90 9.53
CA ASN A 17 -5.21 -2.96 10.22
C ASN A 17 -5.22 -1.97 11.40
N PRO A 18 -5.43 -0.66 11.15
CA PRO A 18 -5.50 0.34 12.22
C PRO A 18 -6.69 0.06 13.14
N ARG A 19 -6.47 0.03 14.46
CA ARG A 19 -7.48 -0.28 15.50
C ARG A 19 -7.46 0.67 16.70
N SER A 20 -6.50 1.59 16.78
CA SER A 20 -6.23 2.40 17.98
C SER A 20 -6.92 3.77 17.99
N GLY A 21 -7.51 4.21 16.88
CA GLY A 21 -8.32 5.42 16.80
C GLY A 21 -8.11 6.25 15.53
N LEU A 22 -8.55 7.50 15.60
CA LEU A 22 -8.54 8.47 14.49
C LEU A 22 -7.68 9.68 14.85
N VAL A 23 -6.84 10.14 13.91
CA VAL A 23 -5.93 11.28 14.13
C VAL A 23 -6.30 12.45 13.22
N VAL A 24 -6.58 13.59 13.85
CA VAL A 24 -6.92 14.85 13.19
C VAL A 24 -5.65 15.61 12.77
N HIS A 25 -5.63 16.04 11.50
CA HIS A 25 -4.64 16.92 10.88
C HIS A 25 -5.32 18.17 10.30
N TYR A 26 -4.56 19.08 9.71
CA TYR A 26 -5.08 20.24 8.98
C TYR A 26 -4.27 20.52 7.70
N ASP A 27 -4.90 21.14 6.70
CA ASP A 27 -4.33 21.38 5.36
C ASP A 27 -3.19 22.41 5.35
N SER A 28 -2.87 23.02 6.49
CA SER A 28 -1.76 23.97 6.70
C SER A 28 -1.83 25.29 5.91
N VAL A 29 -2.79 25.45 4.99
CA VAL A 29 -3.05 26.65 4.19
C VAL A 29 -4.49 27.11 4.41
N ASP A 30 -4.70 28.40 4.68
CA ASP A 30 -6.05 28.98 4.76
C ASP A 30 -6.65 29.08 3.35
N GLN A 31 -7.70 28.29 3.08
CA GLN A 31 -8.34 28.17 1.76
C GLN A 31 -9.75 28.79 1.74
N ASN A 32 -10.32 29.11 2.91
CA ASN A 32 -11.72 29.51 3.13
C ASN A 32 -12.72 28.67 2.29
N LEU A 33 -12.59 27.34 2.37
CA LEU A 33 -13.51 26.43 1.68
C LEU A 33 -14.93 26.51 2.27
N ALA A 34 -15.06 26.80 3.56
CA ALA A 34 -16.34 26.96 4.28
C ALA A 34 -17.16 28.22 3.90
N GLY A 35 -16.82 28.88 2.79
CA GLY A 35 -17.53 30.01 2.19
C GLY A 35 -17.68 29.86 0.67
N LYS A 36 -17.67 28.62 0.17
CA LYS A 36 -17.76 28.18 -1.23
C LYS A 36 -18.66 26.94 -1.28
N ASP A 37 -19.19 26.54 -2.43
CA ASP A 37 -20.00 25.32 -2.53
C ASP A 37 -19.20 24.04 -2.24
N HIS A 38 -19.87 22.94 -1.87
CA HIS A 38 -19.20 21.65 -1.66
C HIS A 38 -18.43 21.15 -2.89
N SER A 39 -18.87 21.51 -4.10
CA SER A 39 -18.14 21.25 -5.35
C SER A 39 -16.70 21.79 -5.32
N ALA A 40 -16.44 22.91 -4.62
CA ALA A 40 -15.08 23.44 -4.41
C ALA A 40 -14.25 22.54 -3.49
N CYS A 41 -14.84 21.87 -2.51
CA CYS A 41 -14.15 20.86 -1.69
C CYS A 41 -13.83 19.59 -2.49
N VAL A 42 -14.74 19.14 -3.36
CA VAL A 42 -14.51 17.98 -4.24
C VAL A 42 -13.45 18.31 -5.29
N ALA A 43 -13.53 19.49 -5.91
CA ALA A 43 -12.53 19.98 -6.85
C ALA A 43 -11.18 20.19 -6.17
N TYR A 44 -11.15 20.74 -4.94
CA TYR A 44 -9.93 20.83 -4.15
C TYR A 44 -9.37 19.44 -3.87
N TRP A 45 -10.15 18.47 -3.40
CA TRP A 45 -9.63 17.14 -3.08
C TRP A 45 -9.21 16.33 -4.31
N LYS A 46 -9.92 16.46 -5.44
CA LYS A 46 -9.48 15.89 -6.72
C LYS A 46 -8.25 16.59 -7.28
N SER A 47 -8.13 17.91 -7.11
CA SER A 47 -6.92 18.67 -7.44
C SER A 47 -5.76 18.26 -6.54
N THR A 48 -5.96 18.12 -5.24
CA THR A 48 -4.98 17.65 -4.25
C THR A 48 -4.57 16.22 -4.56
N ARG A 49 -5.49 15.29 -4.84
CA ARG A 49 -5.10 13.95 -5.29
C ARG A 49 -4.35 13.98 -6.61
N SER A 50 -4.79 14.67 -7.66
CA SER A 50 -4.02 14.79 -8.91
C SER A 50 -2.67 15.51 -8.74
N PHE A 51 -2.60 16.47 -7.81
CA PHE A 51 -1.39 17.14 -7.36
C PHE A 51 -0.46 16.20 -6.63
N HIS A 52 -0.96 15.13 -5.98
CA HIS A 52 -0.24 14.15 -5.16
C HIS A 52 0.01 12.79 -5.88
N THR A 53 -0.83 12.39 -6.84
CA THR A 53 -0.92 11.05 -7.45
C THR A 53 -1.31 11.07 -8.94
N GLY A 54 -1.46 12.24 -9.56
CA GLY A 54 -1.47 12.34 -11.02
C GLY A 54 -0.11 11.88 -11.59
N PRO A 55 0.14 12.04 -12.90
CA PRO A 55 1.39 11.64 -13.57
C PRO A 55 2.58 12.53 -13.17
N SER A 56 2.43 13.17 -12.01
CA SER A 56 3.18 14.29 -11.54
C SER A 56 3.97 13.91 -10.30
N ARG A 57 3.46 13.69 -9.11
CA ARG A 57 4.41 13.62 -7.89
C ARG A 57 4.35 12.03 -7.65
N GLY A 58 3.17 11.39 -7.59
CA GLY A 58 3.08 9.92 -7.63
C GLY A 58 3.10 9.16 -6.33
N TRP A 59 2.66 9.80 -5.26
CA TRP A 59 2.49 9.12 -4.00
C TRP A 59 1.39 8.09 -4.11
N ALA A 60 1.66 6.83 -3.75
CA ALA A 60 0.74 5.69 -3.89
C ALA A 60 -0.73 6.06 -3.57
N ASP A 61 -0.93 6.70 -2.42
CA ASP A 61 -1.77 7.89 -2.38
C ASP A 61 -1.09 8.98 -1.51
N ILE A 62 -1.34 10.26 -1.81
CA ILE A 62 -1.23 11.49 -1.00
C ILE A 62 -0.06 11.74 0.03
N GLY A 63 1.25 11.63 -0.30
CA GLY A 63 2.30 12.43 0.42
C GLY A 63 3.84 12.21 0.20
N TYR A 64 4.59 13.31 -0.03
CA TYR A 64 6.05 13.72 0.03
C TYR A 64 7.29 12.94 -0.62
N CYS A 65 8.13 13.59 -1.51
CA CYS A 65 9.08 12.97 -2.52
C CYS A 65 10.51 13.56 -2.88
N VAL A 66 11.21 13.07 -3.96
CA VAL A 66 12.61 13.40 -4.47
C VAL A 66 12.72 14.40 -5.66
N ASP A 67 13.92 14.80 -6.12
CA ASP A 67 14.21 15.62 -7.33
C ASP A 67 14.37 14.87 -8.67
N GLU A 68 14.27 15.56 -9.80
CA GLU A 68 14.37 15.01 -11.16
C GLU A 68 15.73 14.43 -11.55
N THR A 69 16.81 14.88 -10.92
CA THR A 69 18.15 14.31 -11.14
C THR A 69 18.40 13.01 -10.36
N THR A 70 17.48 12.61 -9.48
CA THR A 70 17.47 11.26 -8.91
C THR A 70 16.93 10.25 -9.95
N GLU A 71 17.56 9.08 -10.05
CA GLU A 71 17.25 7.99 -10.98
C GLU A 71 16.91 6.71 -10.21
N ILE A 72 16.33 5.68 -10.85
CA ILE A 72 16.04 4.36 -10.24
C ILE A 72 16.83 3.25 -10.93
N LEU A 73 17.20 2.20 -10.18
CA LEU A 73 17.81 1.00 -10.74
C LEU A 73 16.74 0.10 -11.37
N THR A 74 16.83 -0.09 -12.68
CA THR A 74 16.04 -1.06 -13.45
C THR A 74 16.86 -2.31 -13.76
N GLU A 75 16.20 -3.33 -14.30
CA GLU A 75 16.83 -4.59 -14.72
C GLU A 75 17.90 -4.44 -15.82
N ASP A 76 17.93 -3.28 -16.49
CA ASP A 76 18.89 -2.89 -17.54
C ASP A 76 19.81 -1.73 -17.12
N GLY A 77 19.90 -1.45 -15.81
CA GLY A 77 20.71 -0.37 -15.25
C GLY A 77 19.88 0.85 -14.83
N TRP A 78 20.54 1.98 -14.63
CA TRP A 78 19.89 3.20 -14.12
C TRP A 78 19.04 3.87 -15.19
N ARG A 79 17.82 4.27 -14.81
CA ARG A 79 16.94 5.08 -15.67
C ARG A 79 16.40 6.28 -14.88
N GLY A 80 16.49 7.46 -15.50
CA GLY A 80 15.89 8.68 -15.00
C GLY A 80 14.40 8.79 -15.31
N LEU A 81 13.77 9.78 -14.69
CA LEU A 81 12.32 10.07 -14.72
C LEU A 81 11.64 9.98 -16.10
N GLY A 82 12.33 10.41 -17.17
CA GLY A 82 11.81 10.39 -18.55
C GLY A 82 11.97 9.07 -19.31
N ALA A 83 12.59 8.04 -18.71
CA ALA A 83 12.93 6.77 -19.36
C ALA A 83 12.30 5.55 -18.66
N LEU A 84 11.21 5.77 -17.91
CA LEU A 84 10.55 4.77 -17.08
C LEU A 84 9.08 4.59 -17.48
N ALA A 85 8.60 3.35 -17.45
CA ALA A 85 7.21 2.99 -17.68
C ALA A 85 6.67 2.09 -16.55
N PRO A 86 5.35 2.14 -16.25
CA PRO A 86 4.71 1.11 -15.44
C PRO A 86 4.94 -0.28 -16.07
N GLY A 87 5.44 -1.22 -15.28
CA GLY A 87 5.85 -2.56 -15.70
C GLY A 87 7.37 -2.79 -15.69
N ASP A 88 8.21 -1.75 -15.77
CA ASP A 88 9.67 -1.88 -15.67
C ASP A 88 10.07 -2.59 -14.37
N LEU A 89 10.91 -3.63 -14.44
CA LEU A 89 11.44 -4.26 -13.24
C LEU A 89 12.49 -3.36 -12.58
N VAL A 90 12.24 -2.99 -11.32
CA VAL A 90 13.09 -2.11 -10.50
C VAL A 90 13.52 -2.79 -9.21
N LEU A 91 14.71 -2.47 -8.72
CA LEU A 91 15.22 -3.06 -7.48
C LEU A 91 14.62 -2.33 -6.26
N THR A 92 13.94 -3.07 -5.39
CA THR A 92 13.33 -2.60 -4.13
C THR A 92 14.07 -3.14 -2.92
N LEU A 93 13.63 -2.77 -1.71
CA LEU A 93 14.10 -3.30 -0.43
C LEU A 93 12.90 -3.75 0.40
N ASP A 94 12.78 -5.05 0.65
CA ASP A 94 11.89 -5.52 1.71
C ASP A 94 12.51 -5.13 3.06
N HIS A 95 11.99 -4.07 3.65
CA HIS A 95 12.49 -3.53 4.93
C HIS A 95 12.21 -4.45 6.13
N THR A 96 11.46 -5.54 5.93
CA THR A 96 11.18 -6.57 6.94
C THR A 96 12.30 -7.60 6.99
N THR A 97 12.74 -8.11 5.83
CA THR A 97 13.83 -9.09 5.71
C THR A 97 15.21 -8.43 5.56
N GLY A 98 15.27 -7.17 5.14
CA GLY A 98 16.51 -6.46 4.83
C GLY A 98 17.15 -6.84 3.49
N LEU A 99 16.45 -7.62 2.65
CA LEU A 99 16.91 -8.07 1.34
C LEU A 99 16.37 -7.17 0.23
N SER A 100 17.14 -7.00 -0.85
CA SER A 100 16.64 -6.36 -2.06
C SER A 100 15.92 -7.36 -2.98
N ARG A 101 15.01 -6.90 -3.84
CA ARG A 101 14.31 -7.75 -4.82
C ARG A 101 13.86 -6.97 -6.04
N TRP A 102 13.65 -7.64 -7.16
CA TRP A 102 13.09 -7.05 -8.38
C TRP A 102 11.56 -7.03 -8.29
N GLN A 103 10.94 -5.87 -8.50
CA GLN A 103 9.49 -5.72 -8.55
C GLN A 103 9.07 -4.88 -9.76
N PRO A 104 7.89 -5.13 -10.36
CA PRO A 104 7.35 -4.26 -11.40
C PRO A 104 7.01 -2.89 -10.80
N LEU A 105 7.54 -1.85 -11.43
CA LEU A 105 7.23 -0.45 -11.17
C LEU A 105 5.74 -0.20 -11.47
N THR A 106 4.94 0.21 -10.48
CA THR A 106 3.48 0.33 -10.67
C THR A 106 3.03 1.71 -11.13
N ALA A 107 3.84 2.76 -10.91
CA ALA A 107 3.62 4.10 -11.47
C ALA A 107 4.92 4.92 -11.52
N VAL A 108 5.00 5.82 -12.51
CA VAL A 108 6.06 6.84 -12.70
C VAL A 108 5.38 8.19 -12.77
N ASN A 109 5.94 9.22 -12.12
CA ASN A 109 5.21 10.45 -11.88
C ASN A 109 6.17 11.66 -11.80
N VAL A 110 6.04 12.66 -12.69
CA VAL A 110 6.88 13.87 -12.95
C VAL A 110 6.33 15.25 -12.40
N PHE A 111 6.64 15.70 -11.17
CA PHE A 111 5.77 16.69 -10.48
C PHE A 111 6.08 18.08 -11.03
N PRO A 112 5.10 18.94 -11.40
CA PRO A 112 5.36 20.16 -12.17
C PRO A 112 6.46 21.02 -11.56
N ALA A 113 7.36 21.51 -12.42
CA ALA A 113 8.45 22.40 -12.07
C ALA A 113 7.90 23.72 -11.50
N VAL A 114 7.95 23.85 -10.17
CA VAL A 114 7.56 25.03 -9.41
C VAL A 114 8.49 25.15 -8.20
N PRO A 115 8.83 26.37 -7.74
CA PRO A 115 9.72 26.56 -6.61
C PRO A 115 9.22 25.85 -5.35
N ARG A 116 10.06 24.98 -4.79
CA ARG A 116 9.86 24.25 -3.53
C ARG A 116 11.13 24.34 -2.70
N GLU A 117 10.99 24.13 -1.40
CA GLU A 117 12.14 23.86 -0.54
C GLU A 117 12.34 22.34 -0.42
N LEU A 118 13.56 21.87 -0.66
CA LEU A 118 13.98 20.48 -0.52
C LEU A 118 15.17 20.41 0.43
N LEU A 119 15.32 19.30 1.13
CA LEU A 119 16.53 18.94 1.86
C LEU A 119 17.54 18.30 0.88
N LEU A 120 18.66 18.98 0.67
CA LEU A 120 19.86 18.42 0.08
C LEU A 120 20.66 17.69 1.16
N MET A 121 21.17 16.51 0.85
CA MET A 121 22.19 15.81 1.64
C MET A 121 23.29 15.43 0.65
N GLU A 122 24.50 15.99 0.77
CA GLU A 122 25.48 15.99 -0.32
C GLU A 122 26.92 15.84 0.17
N GLY A 123 27.67 14.93 -0.46
CA GLY A 123 29.09 14.70 -0.26
C GLY A 123 29.53 13.38 -0.91
N ARG A 124 30.81 13.02 -0.74
CA ARG A 124 31.48 11.94 -1.50
C ARG A 124 30.71 10.61 -1.56
N ASP A 125 30.10 10.20 -0.45
CA ASP A 125 29.56 8.85 -0.28
C ASP A 125 28.02 8.79 -0.30
N HIS A 126 27.34 9.94 -0.37
CA HIS A 126 25.87 10.06 -0.51
C HIS A 126 25.47 11.43 -1.08
N SER A 127 24.61 11.43 -2.09
CA SER A 127 23.92 12.61 -2.61
C SER A 127 22.42 12.31 -2.68
N SER A 128 21.55 13.19 -2.20
CA SER A 128 20.10 13.09 -2.39
C SER A 128 19.42 14.44 -2.18
N LEU A 129 18.47 14.80 -3.04
CA LEU A 129 17.70 16.04 -2.93
C LEU A 129 16.20 15.72 -2.82
N THR A 130 15.61 15.98 -1.66
CA THR A 130 14.28 15.41 -1.30
C THR A 130 13.43 16.34 -0.45
N THR A 131 12.11 16.35 -0.62
CA THR A 131 11.20 17.13 0.23
C THR A 131 11.33 16.73 1.72
N PRO A 132 11.09 17.65 2.68
CA PRO A 132 11.26 17.33 4.10
C PRO A 132 10.44 16.13 4.62
N GLY A 133 9.26 15.86 4.06
CA GLY A 133 8.36 14.77 4.49
C GLY A 133 8.63 13.39 3.85
N HIS A 134 9.67 13.27 3.03
CA HIS A 134 10.00 12.06 2.28
C HIS A 134 10.54 10.93 3.18
N ARG A 135 9.97 9.70 3.11
CA ARG A 135 10.19 8.64 4.13
C ARG A 135 11.32 7.65 3.81
N TRP A 136 12.39 7.64 4.58
CA TRP A 136 13.52 6.71 4.47
C TRP A 136 13.33 5.40 5.27
N PRO A 137 13.60 4.22 4.68
CA PRO A 137 13.87 3.00 5.42
C PRO A 137 15.30 3.07 5.97
N VAL A 138 15.45 3.01 7.29
CA VAL A 138 16.74 3.20 7.98
C VAL A 138 17.02 2.10 8.99
N GLU A 139 18.31 1.83 9.21
CA GLU A 139 18.82 1.16 10.39
C GLU A 139 18.94 2.19 11.53
N ARG A 140 18.09 2.08 12.55
CA ARG A 140 18.14 2.97 13.72
C ARG A 140 18.88 2.27 14.87
N ARG A 141 19.94 2.90 15.39
CA ARG A 141 20.74 2.31 16.49
C ARG A 141 19.92 2.21 17.77
N THR A 142 19.88 1.01 18.36
CA THR A 142 19.23 0.76 19.66
C THR A 142 20.18 1.08 20.84
N GLY A 143 19.65 1.08 22.07
CA GLY A 143 20.41 1.37 23.29
C GLY A 143 20.73 2.85 23.58
N ARG A 144 21.29 3.14 24.76
CA ARG A 144 21.79 4.48 25.14
C ARG A 144 23.29 4.60 24.83
N PRO A 145 23.80 5.77 24.37
CA PRO A 145 25.24 6.00 24.29
C PRO A 145 25.92 5.83 25.65
N GLY A 146 27.11 5.22 25.68
CA GLY A 146 28.02 5.25 26.84
C GLY A 146 27.68 4.34 28.03
N ARG A 147 26.79 3.33 27.89
CA ARG A 147 26.48 2.39 29.01
C ARG A 147 26.36 0.90 28.68
N ASP A 148 26.50 0.49 27.42
CA ASP A 148 26.68 -0.93 27.07
C ASP A 148 28.10 -1.10 26.50
N PRO A 149 28.99 -1.88 27.14
CA PRO A 149 30.39 -2.03 26.72
C PRO A 149 30.57 -3.04 25.57
N ARG A 150 29.51 -3.70 25.11
CA ARG A 150 29.60 -4.71 24.04
C ARG A 150 29.86 -4.06 22.67
N PRO A 151 30.84 -4.55 21.90
CA PRO A 151 30.92 -4.24 20.47
C PRO A 151 29.63 -4.71 19.78
N GLY A 152 28.96 -3.82 19.04
CA GLY A 152 27.69 -4.15 18.36
C GLY A 152 26.42 -3.84 19.15
N GLY A 153 26.30 -2.63 19.71
CA GLY A 153 25.00 -2.08 20.10
C GLY A 153 24.06 -2.01 18.89
N GLY A 154 23.12 -2.96 18.81
CA GLY A 154 22.47 -3.37 17.56
C GLY A 154 21.63 -2.29 16.87
N TYR A 155 21.45 -2.46 15.56
CA TYR A 155 20.54 -1.66 14.73
C TYR A 155 19.23 -2.41 14.51
N ALA A 156 18.12 -1.67 14.41
CA ALA A 156 16.80 -2.21 14.08
C ALA A 156 16.22 -1.49 12.84
N PRO A 157 15.47 -2.18 11.96
CA PRO A 157 14.72 -1.53 10.90
C PRO A 157 13.73 -0.51 11.45
N ALA A 158 13.77 0.71 10.94
CA ALA A 158 12.87 1.80 11.29
C ALA A 158 12.52 2.65 10.07
N TRP A 159 11.50 3.49 10.18
CA TRP A 159 11.15 4.50 9.19
C TRP A 159 11.27 5.90 9.80
N THR A 160 11.68 6.87 8.99
CA THR A 160 11.86 8.29 9.38
C THR A 160 11.67 9.18 8.15
N THR A 161 11.50 10.49 8.28
CA THR A 161 11.50 11.42 7.11
C THR A 161 12.81 12.18 6.95
N SER A 162 13.05 12.82 5.80
CA SER A 162 14.23 13.67 5.55
C SER A 162 14.41 14.75 6.64
N GLY A 163 13.32 15.40 7.04
CA GLY A 163 13.31 16.40 8.10
C GLY A 163 13.59 15.83 9.50
N GLU A 164 13.27 14.55 9.73
CA GLU A 164 13.41 13.87 11.01
C GLU A 164 14.67 13.00 11.13
N LEU A 165 15.45 12.81 10.05
CA LEU A 165 16.71 12.06 10.08
C LEU A 165 17.62 12.56 11.20
N THR A 166 18.12 11.63 12.02
CA THR A 166 18.99 11.90 13.19
C THR A 166 20.37 11.27 13.06
N VAL A 167 21.30 11.62 13.96
CA VAL A 167 22.62 10.97 14.09
C VAL A 167 22.57 9.48 14.48
N ARG A 168 21.38 8.91 14.71
CA ARG A 168 21.17 7.49 15.05
C ARG A 168 20.78 6.62 13.87
N ASP A 169 20.54 7.23 12.71
CA ASP A 169 19.93 6.61 11.54
C ASP A 169 20.98 6.35 10.45
N ARG A 170 20.98 5.14 9.91
CA ARG A 170 21.72 4.78 8.69
C ARG A 170 20.74 4.47 7.56
N ILE A 171 20.90 5.11 6.42
CA ILE A 171 20.20 4.76 5.17
C ILE A 171 20.90 3.54 4.57
N ARG A 172 20.16 2.52 4.12
CA ARG A 172 20.77 1.40 3.37
C ARG A 172 21.27 1.89 2.02
N THR A 173 22.52 1.56 1.69
CA THR A 173 23.17 1.87 0.41
C THR A 173 23.44 0.62 -0.44
N ALA A 174 23.36 -0.57 0.17
CA ALA A 174 23.22 -1.84 -0.53
C ALA A 174 22.44 -2.85 0.34
N ALA A 175 21.90 -3.89 -0.30
CA ALA A 175 21.24 -5.04 0.34
C ALA A 175 21.30 -6.24 -0.61
N SER A 176 21.58 -7.43 -0.11
CA SER A 176 21.69 -8.65 -0.93
C SER A 176 20.38 -8.95 -1.66
N CYS A 177 20.45 -9.16 -2.98
CA CYS A 177 19.25 -9.44 -3.79
C CYS A 177 18.74 -10.87 -3.56
N ALA A 178 17.46 -11.02 -3.22
CA ALA A 178 16.80 -12.29 -2.96
C ALA A 178 16.59 -13.12 -4.24
N ASP A 179 16.33 -12.47 -5.37
CA ASP A 179 15.92 -13.13 -6.62
C ASP A 179 17.09 -13.59 -7.52
N LEU A 180 18.29 -13.76 -6.94
CA LEU A 180 19.40 -14.35 -7.69
C LEU A 180 19.16 -15.84 -7.93
N PRO A 181 19.57 -16.40 -9.09
CA PRO A 181 19.50 -17.82 -9.36
C PRO A 181 20.15 -18.68 -8.27
N GLY A 182 19.38 -19.64 -7.75
CA GLY A 182 19.88 -20.67 -6.82
C GLY A 182 20.68 -21.78 -7.50
N GLN A 183 20.64 -21.85 -8.84
CA GLN A 183 21.44 -22.76 -9.66
C GLN A 183 22.21 -21.96 -10.72
N ALA A 184 23.42 -22.41 -11.04
CA ALA A 184 24.28 -21.74 -12.01
C ALA A 184 23.80 -21.99 -13.45
N LYS A 185 23.42 -20.92 -14.15
CA LYS A 185 23.12 -20.97 -15.61
C LYS A 185 24.39 -21.24 -16.43
N TRP A 186 25.52 -20.72 -15.97
CA TRP A 186 26.81 -20.76 -16.66
C TRP A 186 27.84 -21.54 -15.84
N PRO A 187 28.84 -22.19 -16.46
CA PRO A 187 29.97 -22.74 -15.72
C PRO A 187 30.83 -21.60 -15.15
N ASP A 188 31.39 -21.80 -13.96
CA ASP A 188 32.26 -20.80 -13.31
C ASP A 188 33.46 -20.41 -14.18
N ALA A 189 33.94 -21.33 -15.03
CA ALA A 189 34.97 -21.05 -16.04
C ALA A 189 34.59 -19.92 -17.00
N LEU A 190 33.32 -19.80 -17.42
CA LEU A 190 32.87 -18.70 -18.28
C LEU A 190 32.81 -17.39 -17.50
N VAL A 191 32.29 -17.43 -16.27
CA VAL A 191 32.19 -16.26 -15.38
C VAL A 191 33.58 -15.69 -15.07
N GLU A 192 34.53 -16.57 -14.77
CA GLU A 192 35.92 -16.21 -14.56
C GLU A 192 36.60 -15.70 -15.84
N LEU A 193 36.42 -16.35 -16.99
CA LEU A 193 37.03 -15.88 -18.24
C LEU A 193 36.49 -14.52 -18.70
N VAL A 194 35.19 -14.26 -18.51
CA VAL A 194 34.57 -12.93 -18.71
C VAL A 194 35.21 -11.88 -17.79
N ALA A 195 35.40 -12.21 -16.51
CA ALA A 195 36.02 -11.31 -15.53
C ALA A 195 37.52 -11.04 -15.79
N TRP A 196 38.26 -12.01 -16.35
CA TRP A 196 39.64 -11.79 -16.83
C TRP A 196 39.69 -10.97 -18.12
N ALA A 197 38.77 -11.20 -19.06
CA ALA A 197 38.80 -10.59 -20.40
C ALA A 197 38.38 -9.11 -20.43
N TRP A 198 37.55 -8.69 -19.49
CA TRP A 198 36.93 -7.35 -19.49
C TRP A 198 37.84 -6.17 -19.07
N PRO A 199 38.69 -6.26 -18.03
CA PRO A 199 39.55 -5.16 -17.60
C PRO A 199 40.88 -5.06 -18.38
N VAL A 200 41.23 -6.03 -19.24
CA VAL A 200 42.51 -6.08 -19.96
C VAL A 200 42.51 -5.12 -21.16
N PRO A 201 43.49 -4.20 -21.28
CA PRO A 201 43.67 -3.37 -22.48
C PRO A 201 44.04 -4.19 -23.72
N GLY A 202 43.40 -3.90 -24.86
CA GLY A 202 43.62 -4.56 -26.15
C GLY A 202 42.33 -5.12 -26.74
N GLY A 203 41.71 -6.09 -26.05
CA GLY A 203 40.41 -6.65 -26.43
C GLY A 203 40.24 -8.10 -26.01
N ARG A 204 39.01 -8.59 -26.14
CA ARG A 204 38.58 -9.92 -25.65
C ARG A 204 39.36 -11.09 -26.27
N THR A 205 39.88 -10.95 -27.49
CA THR A 205 40.59 -12.00 -28.23
C THR A 205 42.02 -12.27 -27.76
N VAL A 206 42.64 -11.37 -26.97
CA VAL A 206 44.05 -11.50 -26.53
C VAL A 206 44.18 -11.09 -25.06
N LEU A 207 44.37 -12.07 -24.18
CA LEU A 207 44.52 -11.88 -22.74
C LEU A 207 46.01 -11.88 -22.37
N ARG A 208 46.52 -10.79 -21.78
CA ARG A 208 47.93 -10.64 -21.39
C ARG A 208 48.02 -10.60 -19.87
N LEU A 209 48.79 -11.51 -19.27
CA LEU A 209 48.93 -11.64 -17.81
C LEU A 209 50.41 -11.59 -17.37
N PRO A 210 50.81 -10.69 -16.45
CA PRO A 210 52.20 -10.49 -16.06
C PRO A 210 52.69 -11.55 -15.07
N LEU A 211 53.54 -12.46 -15.55
CA LEU A 211 54.06 -13.61 -14.79
C LEU A 211 54.76 -13.21 -13.48
N ARG A 212 55.54 -12.11 -13.51
CA ARG A 212 56.45 -11.72 -12.41
C ARG A 212 55.78 -11.19 -11.14
N ARG A 213 54.48 -10.90 -11.15
CA ARG A 213 53.74 -10.46 -9.95
C ARG A 213 52.60 -11.41 -9.56
N ARG A 214 52.22 -12.35 -10.44
CA ARG A 214 50.90 -13.01 -10.46
C ARG A 214 50.97 -14.43 -11.02
N ALA A 215 51.86 -15.25 -10.46
CA ALA A 215 52.15 -16.59 -10.99
C ALA A 215 50.93 -17.54 -11.07
N GLY A 216 49.90 -17.34 -10.23
CA GLY A 216 48.67 -18.15 -10.25
C GLY A 216 47.66 -17.76 -11.33
N ASP A 217 47.61 -16.50 -11.76
CA ASP A 217 46.54 -15.98 -12.63
C ASP A 217 46.55 -16.64 -14.02
N PRO A 218 47.69 -16.85 -14.71
CA PRO A 218 47.74 -17.60 -15.97
C PRO A 218 47.27 -19.05 -15.82
N ALA A 219 47.55 -19.71 -14.69
CA ALA A 219 47.11 -21.08 -14.47
C ALA A 219 45.58 -21.17 -14.35
N ARG A 220 44.94 -20.16 -13.75
CA ARG A 220 43.48 -20.06 -13.68
C ARG A 220 42.85 -19.80 -15.05
N VAL A 221 43.38 -18.84 -15.82
CA VAL A 221 42.90 -18.59 -17.19
C VAL A 221 43.07 -19.82 -18.09
N ARG A 222 44.20 -20.52 -17.99
CA ARG A 222 44.44 -21.79 -18.70
C ARG A 222 43.40 -22.85 -18.33
N ALA A 223 43.07 -23.00 -17.05
CA ALA A 223 42.04 -23.94 -16.59
C ALA A 223 40.63 -23.56 -17.08
N ALA A 224 40.28 -22.27 -17.06
CA ALA A 224 39.01 -21.78 -17.56
C ALA A 224 38.86 -22.00 -19.09
N LEU A 225 39.89 -21.66 -19.87
CA LEU A 225 39.93 -21.91 -21.32
C LEU A 225 39.84 -23.41 -21.63
N HIS A 226 40.58 -24.25 -20.89
CA HIS A 226 40.52 -25.70 -21.07
C HIS A 226 39.14 -26.29 -20.73
N ALA A 227 38.46 -25.78 -19.70
CA ALA A 227 37.14 -26.25 -19.30
C ALA A 227 36.03 -25.86 -20.29
N LEU A 228 36.17 -24.74 -21.00
CA LEU A 228 35.20 -24.26 -21.98
C LEU A 228 35.45 -24.79 -23.40
N PHE A 229 36.72 -24.95 -23.78
CA PHE A 229 37.13 -25.09 -25.18
C PHE A 229 38.09 -26.27 -25.46
N GLY A 230 38.44 -27.06 -24.44
CA GLY A 230 39.41 -28.15 -24.57
C GLY A 230 40.87 -27.67 -24.56
N PRO A 231 41.84 -28.57 -24.81
CA PRO A 231 43.27 -28.27 -24.70
C PRO A 231 43.75 -27.20 -25.71
N PRO A 232 44.84 -26.48 -25.39
CA PRO A 232 45.41 -25.47 -26.29
C PRO A 232 46.02 -26.10 -27.55
N SER A 233 46.03 -25.34 -28.64
CA SER A 233 46.79 -25.71 -29.83
C SER A 233 48.29 -25.55 -29.60
N PRO A 234 49.15 -26.48 -30.07
CA PRO A 234 50.60 -26.31 -30.09
C PRO A 234 51.00 -25.35 -31.23
N GLY A 235 50.84 -24.05 -31.00
CA GLY A 235 51.14 -22.98 -31.97
C GLY A 235 52.33 -22.10 -31.58
N SER A 236 53.14 -21.71 -32.56
CA SER A 236 54.13 -20.63 -32.44
C SER A 236 53.62 -19.35 -33.11
N ALA A 237 54.23 -18.21 -32.77
CA ALA A 237 53.72 -16.88 -33.12
C ALA A 237 53.65 -16.52 -34.62
N ASP A 238 54.32 -17.29 -35.49
CA ASP A 238 54.49 -16.97 -36.92
C ASP A 238 53.39 -17.57 -37.83
N SER A 239 52.48 -18.39 -37.28
CA SER A 239 51.36 -18.98 -38.03
C SER A 239 50.01 -18.73 -37.34
N GLY A 240 48.99 -18.46 -38.15
CA GLY A 240 47.60 -18.30 -37.68
C GLY A 240 47.05 -19.59 -37.03
N PRO A 241 45.88 -19.50 -36.37
CA PRO A 241 45.37 -20.52 -35.43
C PRO A 241 45.52 -21.96 -35.95
N PRO A 242 46.45 -22.77 -35.39
CA PRO A 242 46.75 -24.09 -35.93
C PRO A 242 45.53 -25.02 -35.82
N ASN A 243 45.21 -25.67 -36.94
CA ASN A 243 44.22 -26.75 -37.07
C ASN A 243 42.84 -26.43 -36.48
N GLY A 244 42.40 -25.16 -36.58
CA GLY A 244 41.04 -24.75 -36.18
C GLY A 244 40.77 -24.75 -34.67
N ALA A 245 41.81 -24.86 -33.85
CA ALA A 245 41.69 -24.86 -32.40
C ALA A 245 41.09 -23.55 -31.84
N ALA A 246 40.42 -23.66 -30.70
CA ALA A 246 39.72 -22.55 -30.06
C ALA A 246 40.64 -21.51 -29.40
N TRP A 247 41.82 -21.93 -28.90
CA TRP A 247 42.79 -21.04 -28.26
C TRP A 247 44.21 -21.62 -28.26
N TRP A 248 45.20 -20.75 -27.99
CA TRP A 248 46.59 -21.12 -27.72
C TRP A 248 47.25 -20.15 -26.73
N GLU A 249 48.41 -20.52 -26.20
CA GLU A 249 49.16 -19.74 -25.18
C GLU A 249 50.59 -19.45 -25.66
N GLU A 250 50.93 -18.17 -25.74
CA GLU A 250 52.29 -17.68 -26.04
C GLU A 250 52.98 -17.25 -24.75
N HIS A 251 54.22 -17.71 -24.54
CA HIS A 251 55.03 -17.35 -23.38
C HIS A 251 56.12 -16.35 -23.74
N THR A 252 56.30 -15.32 -22.89
CA THR A 252 57.43 -14.39 -22.94
C THR A 252 58.14 -14.36 -21.58
N ALA A 253 59.31 -13.71 -21.48
CA ALA A 253 60.05 -13.55 -20.22
C ALA A 253 59.39 -12.61 -19.17
N ALA A 254 58.17 -12.13 -19.44
CA ALA A 254 57.41 -11.20 -18.61
C ALA A 254 55.89 -11.49 -18.55
N GLU A 255 55.29 -11.94 -19.65
CA GLU A 255 53.85 -12.18 -19.80
C GLU A 255 53.54 -13.60 -20.31
N ALA A 256 52.42 -14.17 -19.87
CA ALA A 256 51.68 -15.19 -20.61
C ALA A 256 50.59 -14.50 -21.44
N VAL A 257 50.42 -14.93 -22.69
CA VAL A 257 49.51 -14.32 -23.66
C VAL A 257 48.59 -15.41 -24.23
N PHE A 258 47.33 -15.40 -23.79
CA PHE A 258 46.31 -16.33 -24.30
C PHE A 258 45.61 -15.68 -25.49
N ARG A 259 45.46 -16.43 -26.58
CA ARG A 259 44.77 -15.96 -27.79
C ARG A 259 43.59 -16.86 -28.12
N LEU A 260 42.47 -16.24 -28.45
CA LEU A 260 41.20 -16.89 -28.77
C LEU A 260 40.94 -16.84 -30.28
N SER A 261 40.38 -17.92 -30.84
CA SER A 261 39.82 -17.92 -32.19
C SER A 261 38.52 -17.11 -32.24
N ALA A 262 38.07 -16.73 -33.44
CA ALA A 262 36.82 -15.99 -33.61
C ALA A 262 35.59 -16.74 -33.07
N GLY A 263 35.59 -18.08 -33.10
CA GLY A 263 34.53 -18.90 -32.51
C GLY A 263 34.53 -18.86 -30.97
N ALA A 264 35.71 -18.82 -30.35
CA ALA A 264 35.85 -18.75 -28.91
C ALA A 264 35.59 -17.33 -28.34
N ASP A 265 35.95 -16.26 -29.09
CA ASP A 265 35.52 -14.89 -28.75
C ASP A 265 33.99 -14.75 -28.79
N GLY A 266 33.30 -15.45 -29.69
CA GLY A 266 31.83 -15.41 -29.82
C GLY A 266 31.09 -15.65 -28.49
N ALA A 267 31.52 -16.67 -27.72
CA ALA A 267 30.95 -16.99 -26.41
C ALA A 267 31.16 -15.89 -25.36
N LEU A 268 32.27 -15.15 -25.43
CA LEU A 268 32.55 -13.99 -24.59
C LEU A 268 31.86 -12.71 -25.10
N ALA A 269 31.67 -12.61 -26.42
CA ALA A 269 31.08 -11.46 -27.09
C ALA A 269 29.57 -11.34 -26.83
N GLU A 270 28.87 -12.47 -26.73
CA GLU A 270 27.46 -12.56 -26.34
C GLU A 270 27.23 -12.01 -24.92
N GLN A 271 28.07 -12.41 -23.96
CA GLN A 271 27.90 -11.99 -22.55
C GLN A 271 28.38 -10.55 -22.30
N MET A 272 29.32 -10.05 -23.11
CA MET A 272 29.88 -8.70 -23.05
C MET A 272 29.62 -7.87 -24.32
N PRO A 273 28.35 -7.56 -24.69
CA PRO A 273 28.06 -6.69 -25.82
C PRO A 273 28.79 -5.34 -25.66
N GLN A 274 29.30 -4.80 -26.77
CA GLN A 274 30.11 -3.57 -26.78
C GLN A 274 31.37 -3.58 -25.87
N ARG A 275 31.83 -4.76 -25.41
CA ARG A 275 32.90 -4.96 -24.40
C ARG A 275 32.52 -4.58 -22.96
N VAL A 276 31.23 -4.60 -22.62
CA VAL A 276 30.73 -4.43 -21.24
C VAL A 276 29.82 -5.63 -20.88
N PRO A 277 30.04 -6.34 -19.75
CA PRO A 277 29.17 -7.40 -19.27
C PRO A 277 27.71 -6.92 -19.19
N SER A 278 26.81 -7.62 -19.87
CA SER A 278 25.40 -7.22 -19.94
C SER A 278 24.69 -7.37 -18.58
N HIS A 279 23.73 -6.50 -18.31
CA HIS A 279 22.88 -6.63 -17.11
C HIS A 279 22.12 -7.97 -17.08
N ALA A 280 21.73 -8.50 -18.24
CA ALA A 280 21.13 -9.83 -18.37
C ALA A 280 22.10 -10.96 -17.97
N PHE A 281 23.38 -10.90 -18.38
CA PHE A 281 24.41 -11.83 -17.92
C PHE A 281 24.58 -11.73 -16.40
N LEU A 282 24.78 -10.52 -15.87
CA LEU A 282 25.00 -10.28 -14.43
C LEU A 282 23.80 -10.72 -13.56
N ARG A 283 22.55 -10.50 -14.00
CA ARG A 283 21.34 -11.01 -13.32
C ARG A 283 21.23 -12.54 -13.36
N SER A 284 21.84 -13.20 -14.34
CA SER A 284 21.83 -14.67 -14.46
C SER A 284 22.91 -15.40 -13.65
N LEU A 285 23.75 -14.66 -12.90
CA LEU A 285 24.78 -15.21 -12.02
C LEU A 285 24.22 -15.52 -10.62
N THR A 286 24.63 -16.65 -10.05
CA THR A 286 24.36 -16.96 -8.63
C THR A 286 25.10 -16.01 -7.70
N ARG A 287 24.78 -16.03 -6.40
CA ARG A 287 25.55 -15.33 -5.35
C ARG A 287 27.06 -15.55 -5.48
N ALA A 288 27.47 -16.83 -5.53
CA ALA A 288 28.87 -17.22 -5.61
C ALA A 288 29.53 -16.76 -6.92
N GLN A 289 28.78 -16.75 -8.02
CA GLN A 289 29.26 -16.31 -9.33
C GLN A 289 29.43 -14.79 -9.42
N LEU A 290 28.57 -13.99 -8.77
CA LEU A 290 28.81 -12.56 -8.62
C LEU A 290 30.07 -12.28 -7.78
N ASP A 291 30.25 -13.00 -6.66
CA ASP A 291 31.44 -12.83 -5.82
C ASP A 291 32.73 -13.28 -6.54
N LEU A 292 32.67 -14.35 -7.33
CA LEU A 292 33.74 -14.78 -8.24
C LEU A 292 34.05 -13.71 -9.29
N PHE A 293 33.03 -13.22 -10.02
CA PHE A 293 33.16 -12.20 -11.06
C PHE A 293 33.79 -10.90 -10.52
N LEU A 294 33.29 -10.42 -9.38
CA LEU A 294 33.80 -9.21 -8.72
C LEU A 294 35.25 -9.41 -8.25
N GLY A 295 35.55 -10.55 -7.60
CA GLY A 295 36.88 -10.89 -7.11
C GLY A 295 37.91 -11.03 -8.24
N VAL A 296 37.56 -11.70 -9.33
CA VAL A 296 38.43 -11.87 -10.51
C VAL A 296 38.62 -10.56 -11.26
N THR A 297 37.57 -9.75 -11.46
CA THR A 297 37.71 -8.44 -12.13
C THR A 297 38.63 -7.51 -11.33
N MET A 298 38.49 -7.48 -10.01
CA MET A 298 39.36 -6.72 -9.11
C MET A 298 40.79 -7.26 -9.09
N ALA A 299 40.97 -8.59 -9.14
CA ALA A 299 42.28 -9.18 -9.32
C ALA A 299 42.89 -8.70 -10.64
N ALA A 300 42.27 -8.99 -11.78
CA ALA A 300 42.74 -8.62 -13.12
C ALA A 300 43.14 -7.14 -13.26
N ALA A 301 42.40 -6.21 -12.63
CA ALA A 301 42.67 -4.76 -12.65
C ALA A 301 43.97 -4.27 -11.98
N GLY A 302 44.74 -5.14 -11.32
CA GLY A 302 46.17 -4.88 -11.07
C GLY A 302 46.54 -4.09 -9.81
N ARG A 303 45.60 -3.76 -8.91
CA ARG A 303 45.83 -2.90 -7.73
C ARG A 303 45.22 -3.43 -6.44
N ASP A 304 45.71 -2.94 -5.31
CA ASP A 304 45.22 -3.33 -3.97
C ASP A 304 43.73 -3.00 -3.81
N GLY A 305 42.92 -4.05 -3.66
CA GLY A 305 41.53 -4.05 -4.10
C GLY A 305 40.55 -3.27 -3.22
N ARG A 306 40.35 -1.98 -3.53
CA ARG A 306 39.16 -1.22 -3.10
C ARG A 306 38.44 -0.48 -4.23
N PHE A 307 39.10 -0.22 -5.34
CA PHE A 307 38.52 0.50 -6.47
C PHE A 307 38.95 -0.07 -7.82
N LEU A 308 38.09 0.08 -8.81
CA LEU A 308 38.30 -0.29 -10.21
C LEU A 308 38.31 0.99 -11.05
N ASP A 309 39.39 1.22 -11.81
CA ASP A 309 39.43 2.26 -12.83
C ASP A 309 38.95 1.68 -14.18
N ARG A 310 38.12 2.44 -14.90
CA ARG A 310 37.55 2.12 -16.21
C ARG A 310 37.74 3.31 -17.17
N PRO A 311 37.93 3.10 -18.48
CA PRO A 311 37.94 4.21 -19.44
C PRO A 311 36.53 4.79 -19.68
N ASP A 312 35.47 4.05 -19.33
CA ASP A 312 34.10 4.28 -19.76
C ASP A 312 33.08 4.18 -18.59
N GLU A 313 32.00 4.96 -18.65
CA GLU A 313 30.98 4.98 -17.59
C GLU A 313 30.18 3.67 -17.54
N ALA A 314 29.77 3.15 -18.71
CA ALA A 314 28.98 1.92 -18.81
C ALA A 314 29.69 0.74 -18.13
N GLY A 315 31.01 0.64 -18.29
CA GLY A 315 31.81 -0.37 -17.63
C GLY A 315 31.98 -0.15 -16.12
N ALA A 316 32.02 1.10 -15.67
CA ALA A 316 31.98 1.42 -14.24
C ALA A 316 30.62 1.05 -13.62
N GLU A 317 29.52 1.32 -14.33
CA GLU A 317 28.17 0.98 -13.89
C GLU A 317 27.88 -0.52 -13.89
N ALA A 318 28.34 -1.29 -14.88
CA ALA A 318 28.19 -2.75 -14.89
C ALA A 318 28.89 -3.40 -13.68
N PHE A 319 30.05 -2.88 -13.24
CA PHE A 319 30.72 -3.37 -12.03
C PHE A 319 29.95 -2.97 -10.76
N ARG A 320 29.40 -1.75 -10.70
CA ARG A 320 28.50 -1.36 -9.60
C ARG A 320 27.21 -2.20 -9.57
N PHE A 321 26.63 -2.51 -10.71
CA PHE A 321 25.41 -3.33 -10.82
C PHE A 321 25.64 -4.72 -10.22
N ALA A 322 26.75 -5.38 -10.60
CA ALA A 322 27.18 -6.64 -10.00
C ALA A 322 27.42 -6.50 -8.48
N ALA A 323 28.05 -5.42 -8.03
CA ALA A 323 28.28 -5.16 -6.60
C ALA A 323 26.97 -4.98 -5.81
N LEU A 324 26.02 -4.17 -6.30
CA LEU A 324 24.73 -3.93 -5.63
C LEU A 324 23.89 -5.22 -5.56
N LEU A 325 23.86 -6.03 -6.63
CA LEU A 325 23.23 -7.37 -6.59
C LEU A 325 23.92 -8.32 -5.60
N ALA A 326 25.26 -8.24 -5.50
CA ALA A 326 26.05 -8.93 -4.48
C ALA A 326 25.81 -8.40 -3.05
N GLY A 327 25.04 -7.32 -2.87
CA GLY A 327 24.81 -6.67 -1.57
C GLY A 327 25.98 -5.80 -1.11
N ARG A 328 26.88 -5.40 -2.01
CA ARG A 328 28.08 -4.62 -1.73
C ARG A 328 27.88 -3.17 -2.18
N THR A 329 28.08 -2.21 -1.29
CA THR A 329 27.97 -0.78 -1.61
C THR A 329 29.09 -0.35 -2.55
N ALA A 330 28.73 0.34 -3.63
CA ALA A 330 29.66 0.86 -4.62
C ALA A 330 29.27 2.28 -5.06
N SER A 331 30.22 3.21 -5.04
CA SER A 331 30.06 4.56 -5.61
C SER A 331 30.82 4.67 -6.94
N VAL A 332 30.30 5.48 -7.87
CA VAL A 332 30.87 5.70 -9.21
C VAL A 332 31.15 7.19 -9.42
N ARG A 333 32.33 7.53 -9.94
CA ARG A 333 32.75 8.92 -10.19
C ARG A 333 33.72 9.03 -11.36
N GLY A 334 33.63 10.10 -12.14
CA GLY A 334 34.67 10.45 -13.11
C GLY A 334 36.00 10.79 -12.42
N VAL A 335 37.13 10.59 -13.10
CA VAL A 335 38.46 11.00 -12.60
C VAL A 335 39.04 12.17 -13.41
N PRO A 336 39.83 13.08 -12.81
CA PRO A 336 40.22 14.34 -13.46
C PRO A 336 41.05 14.25 -14.75
N LEU A 337 41.61 13.07 -15.06
CA LEU A 337 42.41 12.81 -16.27
C LEU A 337 41.66 11.97 -17.32
N GLY A 338 40.34 11.87 -17.19
CA GLY A 338 39.48 11.05 -18.06
C GLY A 338 39.30 9.61 -17.56
N GLY A 339 38.14 9.04 -17.86
CA GLY A 339 37.70 7.75 -17.32
C GLY A 339 36.96 7.86 -15.99
N TRP A 340 36.67 6.70 -15.41
CA TRP A 340 35.74 6.51 -14.30
C TRP A 340 36.32 5.58 -13.25
N ARG A 341 35.96 5.80 -11.99
CA ARG A 341 36.33 4.96 -10.84
C ARG A 341 35.09 4.45 -10.14
N VAL A 342 35.03 3.14 -9.95
CA VAL A 342 34.12 2.49 -8.99
C VAL A 342 34.88 2.23 -7.70
N GLU A 343 34.30 2.55 -6.55
CA GLU A 343 34.91 2.30 -5.24
C GLU A 343 33.96 1.47 -4.36
N LEU A 344 34.45 0.34 -3.87
CA LEU A 344 33.69 -0.59 -3.02
C LEU A 344 33.85 -0.20 -1.54
N SER A 345 32.73 -0.11 -0.83
CA SER A 345 32.69 0.07 0.62
C SER A 345 32.44 -1.25 1.33
N GLY A 346 33.04 -1.43 2.50
CA GLY A 346 32.73 -2.52 3.44
C GLY A 346 31.42 -2.30 4.22
N GLU A 347 30.81 -1.10 4.12
CA GLU A 347 29.60 -0.72 4.85
C GLU A 347 28.38 -0.66 3.93
N GLN A 348 27.34 -1.44 4.26
CA GLN A 348 26.07 -1.51 3.52
C GLN A 348 25.12 -0.34 3.83
N SER A 349 25.49 0.61 4.68
CA SER A 349 24.61 1.70 5.12
C SER A 349 25.36 2.98 5.53
N PHE A 350 24.82 4.14 5.17
CA PHE A 350 25.43 5.46 5.36
C PHE A 350 24.65 6.32 6.35
N SER A 351 25.33 7.13 7.17
CA SER A 351 24.75 7.78 8.35
C SER A 351 24.77 9.32 8.23
N PRO A 352 23.93 9.95 7.39
CA PRO A 352 24.15 11.30 6.86
C PRO A 352 24.35 12.36 7.95
N ARG A 353 23.45 12.44 8.94
CA ARG A 353 23.57 13.40 10.05
C ARG A 353 24.79 13.14 10.94
N ALA A 354 25.20 11.88 11.08
CA ALA A 354 26.36 11.53 11.90
C ALA A 354 27.69 11.84 11.19
N VAL A 355 27.70 11.89 9.85
CA VAL A 355 28.85 12.34 9.05
C VAL A 355 28.88 13.88 9.02
N ALA A 356 27.74 14.53 8.75
CA ALA A 356 27.60 16.00 8.81
C ALA A 356 28.06 16.60 10.15
N ALA A 357 27.83 15.90 11.27
CA ALA A 357 28.24 16.32 12.62
C ALA A 357 29.71 15.99 12.97
N ARG A 358 30.52 15.55 12.00
CA ARG A 358 31.91 15.08 12.20
C ARG A 358 32.90 15.53 11.14
N THR A 359 32.45 15.89 9.94
CA THR A 359 33.31 16.23 8.80
C THR A 359 32.68 17.32 7.95
N ASP A 360 33.46 18.34 7.61
CA ASP A 360 33.02 19.45 6.74
C ASP A 360 32.81 19.02 5.27
N GLY A 361 33.22 17.80 4.91
CA GLY A 361 33.06 17.20 3.58
C GLY A 361 31.67 16.58 3.29
N PHE A 362 30.66 16.83 4.13
CA PHE A 362 29.29 16.36 3.91
C PHE A 362 28.27 17.36 4.48
N THR A 363 27.37 17.87 3.63
CA THR A 363 26.40 18.92 3.97
C THR A 363 24.98 18.37 4.07
N VAL A 364 24.14 19.02 4.89
CA VAL A 364 22.69 18.75 4.95
C VAL A 364 21.92 20.05 5.07
N GLU A 365 21.35 20.52 3.97
CA GLU A 365 20.89 21.90 3.78
C GLU A 365 19.46 21.97 3.22
N ARG A 366 18.75 23.07 3.50
CA ARG A 366 17.47 23.38 2.85
C ARG A 366 17.75 24.25 1.63
N VAL A 367 17.50 23.74 0.43
CA VAL A 367 17.75 24.43 -0.84
C VAL A 367 16.45 24.68 -1.60
N ARG A 368 16.38 25.81 -2.31
CA ARG A 368 15.23 26.17 -3.14
C ARG A 368 15.39 25.56 -4.53
N HIS A 369 14.63 24.49 -4.77
CA HIS A 369 14.63 23.75 -6.02
C HIS A 369 13.45 24.17 -6.91
N TRP A 370 13.65 24.20 -8.22
CA TRP A 370 12.71 24.76 -9.20
C TRP A 370 12.22 23.75 -10.25
N GLY A 371 12.97 22.66 -10.46
CA GLY A 371 12.63 21.60 -11.39
C GLY A 371 11.49 20.71 -10.88
N PRO A 372 11.19 19.64 -11.63
CA PRO A 372 10.21 18.67 -11.20
C PRO A 372 10.74 17.80 -10.05
N VAL A 373 9.83 17.36 -9.20
CA VAL A 373 10.10 16.37 -8.13
C VAL A 373 9.38 15.07 -8.49
N TRP A 374 9.78 13.87 -8.05
CA TRP A 374 9.14 12.63 -8.56
C TRP A 374 9.01 11.49 -7.55
N CYS A 375 8.17 10.50 -7.88
CA CYS A 375 8.06 9.22 -7.19
C CYS A 375 7.89 8.07 -8.20
N PRO A 376 8.66 6.98 -8.06
CA PRO A 376 8.22 5.65 -8.47
C PRO A 376 7.29 5.06 -7.40
N THR A 377 6.19 4.41 -7.79
CA THR A 377 5.42 3.56 -6.88
C THR A 377 5.84 2.11 -7.06
N THR A 378 6.25 1.46 -5.97
CA THR A 378 6.67 0.05 -5.95
C THR A 378 5.84 -0.72 -4.90
N PRO A 379 5.63 -2.03 -5.06
CA PRO A 379 4.88 -2.84 -4.08
C PRO A 379 5.43 -2.78 -2.64
N ASP A 380 6.76 -2.74 -2.48
CA ASP A 380 7.41 -2.61 -1.16
C ASP A 380 7.34 -1.19 -0.57
N GLY A 381 6.99 -0.17 -1.36
CA GLY A 381 7.10 1.23 -0.94
C GLY A 381 8.55 1.67 -0.67
N THR A 382 9.51 1.03 -1.35
CA THR A 382 10.95 1.28 -1.36
C THR A 382 11.49 1.06 -2.77
N TRP A 383 12.61 1.69 -3.15
CA TRP A 383 13.22 1.57 -4.47
C TRP A 383 14.68 2.02 -4.44
N MET A 384 15.57 1.35 -5.17
CA MET A 384 16.99 1.69 -5.27
C MET A 384 17.15 2.93 -6.14
N ALA A 385 17.33 4.08 -5.49
CA ALA A 385 17.61 5.36 -6.10
C ALA A 385 19.11 5.54 -6.39
N ARG A 386 19.45 6.35 -7.41
CA ARG A 386 20.79 6.93 -7.65
C ARG A 386 20.70 8.45 -7.70
N ARG A 387 21.72 9.14 -7.17
CA ARG A 387 22.00 10.55 -7.48
C ARG A 387 23.49 10.82 -7.35
N ALA A 388 24.05 11.63 -8.26
CA ALA A 388 25.46 12.01 -8.33
C ALA A 388 26.47 10.86 -8.07
N GLY A 389 26.20 9.65 -8.59
CA GLY A 389 27.10 8.48 -8.44
C GLY A 389 26.93 7.67 -7.14
N THR A 390 25.94 7.97 -6.30
CA THR A 390 25.64 7.31 -5.00
C THR A 390 24.25 6.61 -5.02
N ALA A 391 23.87 5.75 -4.06
CA ALA A 391 22.61 4.93 -4.13
C ALA A 391 21.91 4.56 -2.77
N TYR A 392 20.54 4.49 -2.71
CA TYR A 392 19.66 4.43 -1.46
C TYR A 392 18.09 4.19 -1.68
N PHE A 393 17.10 4.41 -0.73
CA PHE A 393 15.61 4.03 -0.79
C PHE A 393 14.49 4.91 -0.06
N THR A 394 13.12 4.84 -0.33
CA THR A 394 12.00 5.76 0.26
C THR A 394 10.39 5.59 0.00
N GLY A 395 9.37 6.28 0.71
CA GLY A 395 7.80 6.25 0.59
C GLY A 395 6.76 7.35 1.24
N ASN A 396 5.36 7.18 1.33
CA ASN A 396 4.22 8.27 1.22
C ASN A 396 2.76 8.36 2.06
N SER A 397 1.74 9.38 2.00
CA SER A 397 0.54 9.87 2.97
C SER A 397 -1.12 10.12 2.70
N PHE A 398 -2.00 11.06 3.33
CA PHE A 398 -3.60 11.17 3.42
C PHE A 398 -4.50 12.57 3.72
N MET A 399 -5.92 12.75 3.59
CA MET A 399 -6.90 13.96 3.98
C MET A 399 -8.54 13.86 4.09
N ALA A 400 -9.43 14.93 4.42
CA ALA A 400 -10.99 15.13 4.43
C ALA A 400 -11.67 16.63 4.54
N CYS A 401 -13.01 16.95 4.40
CA CYS A 401 -13.58 18.35 4.13
C CYS A 401 -14.67 19.11 5.00
N ALA A 402 -15.00 20.37 4.61
CA ALA A 402 -15.74 21.44 5.34
C ALA A 402 -17.30 21.50 5.31
N HIS A 403 -17.99 20.64 4.55
CA HIS A 403 -19.45 20.77 4.30
C HIS A 403 -20.27 19.52 4.68
N GLY A 404 -19.92 18.82 5.75
CA GLY A 404 -20.59 17.55 6.12
C GLY A 404 -20.04 16.31 5.41
N HIS A 405 -19.22 16.48 4.38
CA HIS A 405 -18.76 15.37 3.55
C HIS A 405 -17.33 14.91 3.87
N VAL A 406 -17.19 13.59 4.05
CA VAL A 406 -15.90 12.88 4.07
C VAL A 406 -15.52 12.47 2.65
N LEU A 407 -14.25 12.60 2.29
CA LEU A 407 -13.72 12.18 0.99
C LEU A 407 -12.51 11.28 1.23
N GLU A 408 -12.56 10.06 0.70
CA GLU A 408 -11.57 9.02 0.98
C GLU A 408 -10.18 9.38 0.46
N GLY A 409 -9.13 8.99 1.19
CA GLY A 409 -7.72 9.06 0.77
C GLY A 409 -7.20 7.70 0.33
N ARG A 410 -6.21 7.17 1.05
CA ARG A 410 -5.69 5.80 0.87
C ARG A 410 -6.71 4.70 1.17
N GLY A 411 -7.85 5.05 1.77
CA GLY A 411 -8.91 4.10 2.10
C GLY A 411 -8.63 3.17 3.27
N LEU A 412 -9.59 2.28 3.51
CA LEU A 412 -9.57 1.32 4.60
C LEU A 412 -8.43 0.32 4.49
N TYR A 413 -7.98 -0.16 5.64
CA TYR A 413 -6.94 -1.18 5.80
C TYR A 413 -5.59 -0.85 5.13
N ARG A 414 -5.28 0.44 4.95
CA ARG A 414 -4.00 0.90 4.38
C ARG A 414 -3.14 1.67 5.39
N VAL A 415 -1.82 1.55 5.24
CA VAL A 415 -0.81 2.33 5.96
C VAL A 415 -1.01 3.82 5.65
N GLN A 416 -1.32 4.59 6.69
CA GLN A 416 -1.33 6.04 6.65
C GLN A 416 0.12 6.56 6.58
N ALA A 417 0.33 7.84 6.26
CA ALA A 417 1.61 8.49 6.59
C ALA A 417 1.49 9.96 7.00
N ALA A 418 0.43 10.30 7.74
CA ALA A 418 0.26 11.63 8.29
C ALA A 418 0.80 11.75 9.73
N GLN A 419 0.78 10.68 10.55
CA GLN A 419 1.24 10.68 11.96
C GLN A 419 2.39 9.70 12.24
N PRO A 420 3.67 10.15 12.27
CA PRO A 420 4.78 9.32 12.75
C PRO A 420 4.46 8.68 14.11
N GLY A 421 4.71 7.38 14.27
CA GLY A 421 4.32 6.60 15.46
C GLY A 421 2.85 6.11 15.48
N GLY A 422 1.93 6.72 14.72
CA GLY A 422 0.51 6.32 14.66
C GLY A 422 0.06 5.70 13.32
N ASN A 423 0.93 5.68 12.31
CA ASN A 423 0.57 5.45 10.90
C ASN A 423 0.03 4.06 10.51
N SER A 424 0.32 3.02 11.30
CA SER A 424 -0.23 1.66 11.11
C SER A 424 -1.30 1.31 12.14
N SER A 425 -1.43 2.10 13.21
CA SER A 425 -2.30 1.82 14.36
C SER A 425 -3.56 2.69 14.38
N HIS A 426 -3.52 3.91 13.83
CA HIS A 426 -4.64 4.83 13.77
C HIS A 426 -4.90 5.27 12.32
N TYR A 427 -6.15 5.55 11.95
CA TYR A 427 -6.49 6.22 10.70
C TYR A 427 -6.19 7.73 10.76
N SER A 428 -6.04 8.38 9.60
CA SER A 428 -5.80 9.83 9.48
C SER A 428 -7.00 10.56 8.89
N VAL A 429 -7.34 11.73 9.44
CA VAL A 429 -8.31 12.66 8.85
C VAL A 429 -7.73 14.08 8.89
N THR A 430 -7.43 14.66 7.73
CA THR A 430 -6.93 16.04 7.65
C THR A 430 -8.10 16.96 7.35
N LEU A 431 -8.33 17.98 8.17
CA LEU A 431 -9.37 18.97 7.91
C LEU A 431 -8.94 19.87 6.73
N ALA A 432 -9.81 20.02 5.72
CA ALA A 432 -9.63 20.96 4.61
C ALA A 432 -9.84 22.42 5.05
N THR A 433 -8.98 22.85 5.97
CA THR A 433 -8.96 24.14 6.66
C THR A 433 -7.52 24.48 7.04
N GLY A 434 -7.12 25.72 6.84
CA GLY A 434 -5.90 26.28 7.40
C GLY A 434 -5.98 26.59 8.90
N PRO A 435 -4.96 27.23 9.48
CA PRO A 435 -4.91 27.54 10.91
C PRO A 435 -5.93 28.59 11.37
N LYS A 436 -6.46 29.43 10.47
CA LYS A 436 -7.41 30.52 10.76
C LYS A 436 -8.83 30.19 10.28
N ASP A 437 -8.95 29.39 9.22
CA ASP A 437 -10.21 28.95 8.61
C ASP A 437 -11.29 28.49 9.62
N ARG A 438 -12.55 28.61 9.21
CA ARG A 438 -13.71 28.12 9.99
C ARG A 438 -13.86 26.61 9.83
N VAL A 439 -13.46 25.86 10.86
CA VAL A 439 -14.03 24.53 11.12
C VAL A 439 -15.52 24.73 11.42
N THR A 440 -16.38 24.10 10.63
CA THR A 440 -17.83 24.28 10.64
C THR A 440 -18.55 23.22 11.49
N PRO A 441 -19.80 23.45 11.94
CA PRO A 441 -20.62 22.40 12.57
C PRO A 441 -20.69 21.13 11.71
N GLU A 442 -20.87 21.30 10.40
CA GLU A 442 -21.02 20.20 9.45
C GLU A 442 -19.68 19.44 9.27
N GLN A 443 -18.53 20.12 9.31
CA GLN A 443 -17.22 19.46 9.29
C GLN A 443 -16.92 18.67 10.55
N ILE A 444 -17.31 19.19 11.73
CA ILE A 444 -17.22 18.45 12.99
C ILE A 444 -18.02 17.16 12.88
N GLU A 445 -19.24 17.29 12.37
CA GLU A 445 -20.18 16.21 12.19
C GLU A 445 -19.68 15.13 11.21
N ALA A 446 -19.12 15.53 10.06
CA ALA A 446 -18.45 14.63 9.12
C ALA A 446 -17.35 13.78 9.76
N VAL A 447 -16.56 14.36 10.67
CA VAL A 447 -15.49 13.65 11.39
C VAL A 447 -16.06 12.68 12.44
N ARG A 448 -17.19 12.99 13.07
CA ARG A 448 -17.89 12.07 13.97
C ARG A 448 -18.50 10.89 13.21
N GLN A 449 -19.10 11.13 12.06
CA GLN A 449 -19.67 10.09 11.19
C GLN A 449 -18.56 9.16 10.67
N LEU A 450 -17.44 9.71 10.18
CA LEU A 450 -16.26 8.91 9.85
C LEU A 450 -15.77 8.08 11.04
N ARG A 451 -15.70 8.67 12.23
CA ARG A 451 -15.25 7.98 13.44
C ARG A 451 -16.18 6.84 13.82
N GLN A 452 -17.50 7.05 13.84
CA GLN A 452 -18.47 6.01 14.19
C GLN A 452 -18.43 4.86 13.18
N TRP A 453 -18.42 5.17 11.89
CA TRP A 453 -18.31 4.17 10.82
C TRP A 453 -17.03 3.32 10.95
N LEU A 454 -15.90 3.95 11.32
CA LEU A 454 -14.67 3.22 11.60
C LEU A 454 -14.70 2.38 12.91
N MET A 455 -15.71 2.57 13.77
CA MET A 455 -15.92 1.78 14.98
C MET A 455 -16.84 0.56 14.75
N GLU A 456 -17.53 0.47 13.60
CA GLU A 456 -18.40 -0.65 13.22
C GLU A 456 -17.60 -1.97 13.04
N PRO A 457 -18.22 -3.16 13.17
CA PRO A 457 -17.53 -4.42 13.42
C PRO A 457 -16.32 -4.73 12.51
N ASP A 458 -16.42 -4.50 11.20
CA ASP A 458 -15.36 -4.80 10.23
C ASP A 458 -14.04 -4.09 10.55
N THR A 459 -14.10 -2.76 10.70
CA THR A 459 -12.93 -1.91 10.95
C THR A 459 -12.64 -1.73 12.44
N SER A 460 -13.69 -1.77 13.27
CA SER A 460 -13.75 -1.64 14.73
C SER A 460 -12.49 -1.09 15.39
N ILE A 461 -12.25 0.20 15.14
CA ILE A 461 -11.23 0.98 15.85
C ILE A 461 -11.74 1.42 17.22
N SER A 462 -10.82 1.67 18.14
CA SER A 462 -11.13 2.39 19.38
C SER A 462 -11.69 3.78 19.06
N GLY A 463 -12.77 4.20 19.72
CA GLY A 463 -13.36 5.54 19.58
C GLY A 463 -12.50 6.72 20.06
N LYS A 464 -11.19 6.52 20.22
CA LYS A 464 -10.20 7.53 20.59
C LYS A 464 -9.94 8.48 19.42
N VAL A 465 -10.00 9.78 19.70
CA VAL A 465 -9.54 10.83 18.78
C VAL A 465 -8.30 11.48 19.35
N LEU A 466 -7.33 11.74 18.47
CA LEU A 466 -6.09 12.47 18.77
C LEU A 466 -5.84 13.54 17.69
N GLY A 467 -4.97 14.50 17.97
CA GLY A 467 -4.36 15.35 16.96
C GLY A 467 -2.97 14.83 16.60
N HIS A 468 -2.41 15.26 15.46
CA HIS A 468 -1.00 14.98 15.13
C HIS A 468 -0.05 15.37 16.28
N ARG A 469 -0.32 16.50 16.95
CA ARG A 469 0.41 16.99 18.13
C ARG A 469 0.50 16.01 19.31
N ASP A 470 -0.41 15.03 19.42
CA ASP A 470 -0.35 14.00 20.47
C ASP A 470 0.67 12.87 20.15
N PHE A 471 1.23 12.83 18.92
CA PHE A 471 2.25 11.86 18.50
C PHE A 471 3.66 12.47 18.41
N ILE A 472 3.77 13.67 17.83
CA ILE A 472 5.04 14.41 17.70
C ILE A 472 4.82 15.91 17.96
N ALA A 473 5.89 16.64 18.30
CA ALA A 473 5.84 18.09 18.45
C ALA A 473 5.64 18.77 17.08
N THR A 474 4.42 19.21 16.79
CA THR A 474 4.06 19.87 15.51
C THR A 474 2.97 20.93 15.71
N SER A 475 2.90 21.90 14.80
CA SER A 475 1.79 22.86 14.73
C SER A 475 0.46 22.17 14.43
N CYS A 476 0.47 21.09 13.64
CA CYS A 476 -0.70 20.31 13.23
C CYS A 476 -1.46 19.69 14.43
N PRO A 477 -2.80 19.75 14.53
CA PRO A 477 -3.79 20.25 13.56
C PRO A 477 -4.14 21.76 13.68
N GLY A 478 -3.28 22.57 14.30
CA GLY A 478 -3.56 23.97 14.63
C GLY A 478 -4.40 24.11 15.91
N ASP A 479 -4.25 25.25 16.61
CA ASP A 479 -4.76 25.40 18.00
C ASP A 479 -6.29 25.47 18.11
N LYS A 480 -6.98 25.65 16.98
CA LYS A 480 -8.44 25.62 16.88
C LYS A 480 -8.94 24.17 16.87
N ALA A 481 -8.54 23.37 15.88
CA ALA A 481 -8.89 21.96 15.79
C ALA A 481 -8.29 21.13 16.93
N TYR A 482 -7.09 21.47 17.44
CA TYR A 482 -6.50 20.77 18.57
C TYR A 482 -7.31 20.97 19.86
N ARG A 483 -7.86 22.17 20.12
CA ARG A 483 -8.82 22.34 21.23
C ARG A 483 -10.04 21.43 21.06
N MET A 484 -10.58 21.32 19.84
CA MET A 484 -11.74 20.49 19.50
C MET A 484 -11.46 18.97 19.54
N VAL A 485 -10.19 18.56 19.52
CA VAL A 485 -9.77 17.21 19.92
C VAL A 485 -9.77 17.09 21.45
N ARG A 486 -9.16 18.05 22.15
CA ARG A 486 -8.94 18.02 23.61
C ARG A 486 -10.23 18.19 24.44
N ASP A 487 -11.23 18.89 23.93
CA ASP A 487 -12.57 19.02 24.54
C ASP A 487 -13.55 17.89 24.12
N GLY A 488 -13.08 16.93 23.31
CA GLY A 488 -13.86 15.79 22.86
C GLY A 488 -14.89 16.09 21.77
N THR A 489 -14.92 17.29 21.18
CA THR A 489 -15.91 17.68 20.15
C THR A 489 -16.00 16.70 18.96
N PHE A 490 -14.87 16.14 18.51
CA PHE A 490 -14.81 15.11 17.47
C PHE A 490 -15.04 13.66 17.97
N ALA A 491 -15.02 13.44 19.29
CA ALA A 491 -15.19 12.11 19.90
C ALA A 491 -16.64 11.82 20.36
N LYS A 492 -17.53 12.81 20.27
CA LYS A 492 -18.98 12.67 20.50
C LYS A 492 -19.62 11.79 19.40
N PRO A 493 -20.76 11.13 19.68
CA PRO A 493 -21.61 10.58 18.64
C PRO A 493 -22.05 11.67 17.66
N PRO A 494 -22.21 11.36 16.36
CA PRO A 494 -22.82 12.28 15.41
C PRO A 494 -24.29 12.59 15.74
N SER A 495 -24.78 13.75 15.26
CA SER A 495 -26.18 14.13 15.37
C SER A 495 -27.07 13.17 14.57
N GLY A 496 -28.08 12.61 15.24
CA GLY A 496 -28.96 11.57 14.68
C GLY A 496 -28.44 10.15 14.85
N SER A 497 -27.28 9.92 15.49
CA SER A 497 -26.66 8.59 15.55
C SER A 497 -27.19 7.66 16.65
N GLU A 498 -28.50 7.62 16.86
CA GLU A 498 -29.15 6.47 17.47
C GLU A 498 -29.16 5.36 16.40
N GLY A 499 -28.06 4.62 16.31
CA GLY A 499 -27.78 3.74 15.17
C GLY A 499 -28.54 2.42 15.21
N ASP A 500 -29.30 2.14 14.15
CA ASP A 500 -29.76 0.78 13.78
C ASP A 500 -30.27 0.65 12.32
N ASP A 501 -30.48 1.74 11.56
CA ASP A 501 -31.44 1.76 10.43
C ASP A 501 -31.13 0.97 9.15
N ASP A 502 -29.92 0.42 8.95
CA ASP A 502 -29.68 -0.55 7.86
C ASP A 502 -30.04 -2.00 8.27
N MET A 503 -30.14 -2.28 9.58
CA MET A 503 -30.64 -3.54 10.12
C MET A 503 -32.16 -3.46 10.31
N PRO A 504 -32.91 -4.53 10.02
CA PRO A 504 -34.33 -4.55 10.33
C PRO A 504 -34.51 -4.55 11.85
N ARG A 505 -35.12 -3.48 12.35
CA ARG A 505 -35.65 -3.42 13.71
C ARG A 505 -36.62 -4.59 13.89
N HIS A 506 -36.52 -5.29 15.02
CA HIS A 506 -37.30 -6.50 15.27
C HIS A 506 -38.45 -6.22 16.26
N ARG A 507 -39.62 -6.81 16.00
CA ARG A 507 -40.72 -6.91 16.98
C ARG A 507 -41.32 -8.31 16.96
N ARG A 508 -41.42 -8.90 18.16
CA ARG A 508 -42.20 -10.12 18.42
C ARG A 508 -43.51 -9.76 19.12
N PHE A 509 -44.62 -10.23 18.56
CA PHE A 509 -45.95 -10.15 19.14
C PHE A 509 -46.44 -11.57 19.46
N GLU A 510 -47.13 -11.74 20.57
CA GLU A 510 -47.73 -13.03 20.95
C GLU A 510 -49.17 -12.88 21.43
N LYS A 511 -49.91 -13.96 21.25
CA LYS A 511 -51.28 -14.17 21.71
C LYS A 511 -51.36 -15.51 22.42
N ASP A 512 -51.88 -15.48 23.64
CA ASP A 512 -52.10 -16.63 24.52
C ASP A 512 -53.53 -16.64 25.10
N GLU A 513 -54.27 -15.52 25.02
CA GLU A 513 -55.70 -15.46 25.30
C GLU A 513 -56.49 -15.87 24.06
N ALA A 514 -57.59 -16.60 24.22
CA ALA A 514 -58.41 -17.03 23.10
C ALA A 514 -59.20 -15.86 22.48
N GLN A 515 -59.17 -15.73 21.15
CA GLN A 515 -60.03 -14.81 20.39
C GLN A 515 -61.00 -15.60 19.52
N GLU A 516 -62.29 -15.45 19.77
CA GLU A 516 -63.37 -16.03 18.97
C GLU A 516 -63.46 -15.42 17.56
N LEU A 517 -63.94 -16.23 16.61
CA LEU A 517 -64.05 -15.91 15.19
C LEU A 517 -65.48 -16.18 14.71
N ALA A 518 -66.20 -15.12 14.39
CA ALA A 518 -67.51 -15.25 13.75
C ALA A 518 -67.39 -15.96 12.39
N PRO A 519 -68.24 -16.98 12.11
CA PRO A 519 -68.31 -17.66 10.82
C PRO A 519 -68.30 -16.68 9.64
N GLN A 520 -67.46 -16.98 8.65
CA GLN A 520 -67.41 -16.30 7.34
C GLN A 520 -67.13 -14.77 7.40
N ALA A 521 -66.74 -14.22 8.57
CA ALA A 521 -66.48 -12.81 8.79
C ALA A 521 -64.97 -12.47 8.97
N TRP A 522 -64.44 -11.61 8.10
CA TRP A 522 -63.04 -11.14 8.14
C TRP A 522 -62.73 -10.31 9.40
N THR A 523 -62.18 -10.97 10.41
CA THR A 523 -61.83 -10.41 11.72
C THR A 523 -60.37 -9.93 11.72
N SER A 524 -60.00 -8.95 12.56
CA SER A 524 -58.59 -8.57 12.78
C SER A 524 -58.02 -9.35 13.97
N LEU A 525 -56.80 -9.87 13.85
CA LEU A 525 -56.13 -10.56 14.95
C LEU A 525 -55.62 -9.54 15.98
N LYS A 526 -56.02 -9.67 17.24
CA LYS A 526 -55.44 -8.92 18.36
C LYS A 526 -54.34 -9.74 19.01
N PHE A 527 -53.16 -9.15 19.17
CA PHE A 527 -52.11 -9.71 20.01
C PHE A 527 -52.23 -9.20 21.44
N ASP A 528 -51.72 -9.98 22.38
CA ASP A 528 -51.92 -9.75 23.82
C ASP A 528 -50.66 -9.11 24.44
N ARG A 529 -49.49 -9.36 23.84
CA ARG A 529 -48.21 -8.78 24.26
C ARG A 529 -47.26 -8.47 23.10
N ARG A 530 -46.46 -7.41 23.26
CA ARG A 530 -45.30 -7.03 22.43
C ARG A 530 -44.05 -7.17 23.30
N HIS A 531 -43.02 -7.87 22.80
CA HIS A 531 -41.86 -8.28 23.63
C HIS A 531 -40.90 -7.14 24.01
N ASP A 532 -41.06 -5.96 23.42
CA ASP A 532 -40.33 -4.73 23.80
C ASP A 532 -41.00 -3.95 24.95
N GLY A 533 -42.09 -4.48 25.52
CA GLY A 533 -42.80 -3.87 26.65
C GLY A 533 -43.83 -2.81 26.28
N HIS A 534 -44.09 -2.57 24.99
CA HIS A 534 -45.11 -1.61 24.56
C HIS A 534 -46.53 -2.12 24.87
N ALA A 535 -47.30 -1.32 25.61
CA ALA A 535 -48.70 -1.60 25.96
C ALA A 535 -49.67 -0.73 25.12
N GLY A 536 -50.71 -1.34 24.56
CA GLY A 536 -51.69 -0.66 23.72
C GLY A 536 -52.65 -1.62 23.02
N ASP A 537 -53.36 -1.15 22.00
CA ASP A 537 -54.29 -1.97 21.22
C ASP A 537 -53.59 -2.66 20.04
N LEU A 538 -52.96 -3.80 20.31
CA LEU A 538 -52.00 -4.49 19.43
C LEU A 538 -52.64 -5.23 18.22
N TYR A 539 -53.43 -4.52 17.41
CA TYR A 539 -53.89 -4.98 16.09
C TYR A 539 -52.92 -4.62 14.95
N ALA A 540 -52.12 -3.58 15.12
CA ALA A 540 -51.24 -3.03 14.08
C ALA A 540 -49.77 -3.36 14.38
N LEU A 541 -49.13 -4.04 13.43
CA LEU A 541 -47.80 -4.64 13.60
C LEU A 541 -46.67 -3.78 12.99
N VAL A 542 -47.01 -2.91 12.04
CA VAL A 542 -46.13 -1.94 11.36
C VAL A 542 -46.94 -0.67 11.07
N GLY A 543 -46.31 0.51 11.16
CA GLY A 543 -46.90 1.82 10.86
C GLY A 543 -47.60 2.51 12.04
N THR A 544 -47.52 1.92 13.24
CA THR A 544 -47.96 2.61 14.47
C THR A 544 -46.87 3.56 14.95
N ASP A 545 -45.63 3.05 15.00
CA ASP A 545 -44.46 3.79 15.48
C ASP A 545 -43.58 4.26 14.29
N GLU A 546 -43.95 3.92 13.05
CA GLU A 546 -43.28 4.29 11.78
C GLU A 546 -44.19 5.23 10.95
N PRO A 547 -44.32 6.52 11.31
CA PRO A 547 -45.30 7.43 10.70
C PRO A 547 -45.02 7.68 9.21
N ASP A 548 -43.76 7.75 8.79
CA ASP A 548 -43.34 7.97 7.41
C ASP A 548 -43.36 6.68 6.54
N GLY A 549 -43.74 5.56 7.17
CA GLY A 549 -43.83 4.23 6.56
C GLY A 549 -42.59 3.39 6.81
N ALA A 550 -42.56 2.18 6.21
CA ALA A 550 -41.50 1.21 6.44
C ALA A 550 -41.39 0.19 5.30
N LEU A 551 -40.20 -0.37 5.08
CA LEU A 551 -40.06 -1.71 4.49
C LEU A 551 -40.32 -2.74 5.60
N TYR A 552 -40.96 -3.87 5.28
CA TYR A 552 -41.22 -4.90 6.29
C TYR A 552 -41.22 -6.32 5.71
N ASP A 553 -40.84 -7.28 6.56
CA ASP A 553 -41.07 -8.71 6.43
C ASP A 553 -41.83 -9.20 7.68
N LEU A 554 -43.07 -9.62 7.48
CA LEU A 554 -44.00 -10.03 8.54
C LEU A 554 -44.24 -11.53 8.42
N SER A 555 -43.81 -12.31 9.41
CA SER A 555 -44.14 -13.73 9.54
C SER A 555 -45.15 -13.95 10.67
N VAL A 556 -46.15 -14.81 10.47
CA VAL A 556 -47.24 -15.05 11.42
C VAL A 556 -47.52 -16.54 11.55
N GLY A 557 -47.32 -17.09 12.75
CA GLY A 557 -47.81 -18.41 13.15
C GLY A 557 -49.16 -18.28 13.87
N VAL A 558 -50.14 -19.12 13.53
CA VAL A 558 -51.47 -19.14 14.16
C VAL A 558 -51.90 -20.57 14.50
N THR A 559 -52.45 -20.75 15.69
CA THR A 559 -53.08 -21.99 16.17
C THR A 559 -54.57 -21.78 16.38
N PHE A 560 -55.38 -22.65 15.79
CA PHE A 560 -56.84 -22.60 15.86
C PHE A 560 -57.41 -23.81 16.60
N GLN A 561 -58.52 -23.59 17.29
CA GLN A 561 -59.35 -24.62 17.91
C GLN A 561 -60.81 -24.47 17.48
N GLY A 562 -61.49 -25.59 17.25
CA GLY A 562 -62.94 -25.62 16.94
C GLY A 562 -63.30 -25.37 15.47
N LEU A 563 -62.33 -25.32 14.56
CA LEU A 563 -62.60 -25.16 13.12
C LEU A 563 -63.38 -26.36 12.57
N THR A 564 -64.46 -26.11 11.82
CA THR A 564 -65.21 -27.17 11.13
C THR A 564 -64.29 -28.01 10.22
N PRO A 565 -64.13 -29.33 10.41
CA PRO A 565 -63.22 -30.13 9.60
C PRO A 565 -63.57 -30.08 8.10
N GLY A 566 -62.55 -29.94 7.25
CA GLY A 566 -62.71 -29.86 5.79
C GLY A 566 -63.07 -28.48 5.25
N THR A 567 -63.20 -27.44 6.10
CA THR A 567 -63.41 -26.07 5.64
C THR A 567 -62.09 -25.31 5.52
N GLU A 568 -62.12 -24.22 4.76
CA GLU A 568 -60.97 -23.34 4.55
C GLU A 568 -60.80 -22.34 5.70
N VAL A 569 -59.55 -21.98 5.99
CA VAL A 569 -59.20 -20.79 6.78
C VAL A 569 -58.35 -19.88 5.91
N GLN A 570 -58.70 -18.60 5.84
CA GLN A 570 -57.96 -17.63 5.05
C GLN A 570 -57.21 -16.65 5.95
N LEU A 571 -55.92 -16.43 5.71
CA LEU A 571 -55.11 -15.42 6.39
C LEU A 571 -54.57 -14.38 5.40
N ARG A 572 -54.52 -13.11 5.80
CA ARG A 572 -53.83 -12.06 5.04
C ARG A 572 -53.33 -10.91 5.92
N ALA A 573 -52.18 -10.35 5.55
CA ALA A 573 -51.85 -8.99 5.94
C ALA A 573 -52.73 -7.97 5.18
N THR A 574 -53.15 -6.90 5.86
CA THR A 574 -53.98 -5.82 5.31
C THR A 574 -53.37 -4.46 5.69
N GLU A 575 -53.07 -3.64 4.70
CA GLU A 575 -52.66 -2.24 4.86
C GLU A 575 -53.92 -1.38 5.01
N TYR A 576 -53.97 -0.58 6.08
CA TYR A 576 -54.99 0.42 6.38
C TYR A 576 -54.42 1.83 6.22
N GLU A 577 -55.27 2.80 5.91
CA GLU A 577 -54.93 4.23 5.89
C GLU A 577 -56.03 5.07 6.59
N PRO A 578 -55.73 6.32 7.00
CA PRO A 578 -56.71 7.18 7.64
C PRO A 578 -57.86 7.52 6.69
N ASP A 579 -59.10 7.52 7.19
CA ASP A 579 -60.31 7.83 6.40
C ASP A 579 -60.65 9.34 6.30
N GLY A 580 -59.76 10.20 6.81
CA GLY A 580 -59.95 11.65 6.92
C GLY A 580 -60.94 12.11 8.00
N LYS A 581 -61.53 11.19 8.77
CA LYS A 581 -62.56 11.44 9.81
C LYS A 581 -62.13 10.95 11.21
N GLY A 582 -60.91 10.45 11.34
CA GLY A 582 -60.35 9.87 12.57
C GLY A 582 -60.46 8.34 12.64
N GLY A 583 -61.05 7.70 11.63
CA GLY A 583 -61.10 6.25 11.47
C GLY A 583 -60.04 5.72 10.50
N TRP A 584 -60.21 4.45 10.11
CA TRP A 584 -59.26 3.71 9.27
C TRP A 584 -60.00 2.91 8.19
N GLN A 585 -59.62 3.12 6.93
CA GLN A 585 -60.13 2.36 5.77
C GLN A 585 -59.08 1.37 5.25
N VAL A 586 -59.52 0.32 4.55
CA VAL A 586 -58.60 -0.64 3.91
C VAL A 586 -57.99 0.00 2.67
N ALA A 587 -56.67 0.22 2.71
CA ALA A 587 -55.91 0.75 1.59
C ALA A 587 -55.48 -0.36 0.61
N ARG A 588 -55.08 -1.53 1.13
CA ARG A 588 -54.64 -2.68 0.32
C ARG A 588 -54.72 -3.98 1.09
N ASN A 589 -55.25 -5.02 0.46
CA ASN A 589 -55.09 -6.40 0.92
C ASN A 589 -53.81 -7.00 0.30
N ARG A 590 -52.99 -7.71 1.08
CA ARG A 590 -51.93 -8.57 0.53
C ARG A 590 -52.58 -9.87 -0.01
N PRO A 591 -51.88 -10.69 -0.83
CA PRO A 591 -52.39 -11.99 -1.26
C PRO A 591 -52.82 -12.84 -0.08
N VAL A 592 -53.93 -13.56 -0.27
CA VAL A 592 -54.50 -14.49 0.71
C VAL A 592 -53.74 -15.81 0.67
N ASP A 593 -53.50 -16.40 1.83
CA ASP A 593 -53.15 -17.81 1.97
C ASP A 593 -54.35 -18.56 2.55
N SER A 594 -54.55 -19.80 2.10
CA SER A 594 -55.87 -20.47 1.99
C SER A 594 -55.83 -22.00 2.27
N PRO A 595 -55.26 -22.48 3.39
CA PRO A 595 -55.24 -23.91 3.70
C PRO A 595 -56.61 -24.46 4.15
N VAL A 596 -56.77 -25.78 3.97
CA VAL A 596 -57.89 -26.60 4.47
C VAL A 596 -57.34 -27.64 5.45
N HIS A 597 -57.99 -27.83 6.60
CA HIS A 597 -57.56 -28.77 7.65
C HIS A 597 -58.53 -29.96 7.80
N ALA A 598 -57.97 -31.15 8.04
CA ALA A 598 -58.76 -32.37 8.21
C ALA A 598 -59.17 -32.69 9.67
N GLY A 599 -58.50 -32.07 10.67
CA GLY A 599 -58.50 -32.57 12.05
C GLY A 599 -59.18 -31.69 13.11
N GLY A 600 -60.00 -30.70 12.72
CA GLY A 600 -60.69 -29.76 13.63
C GLY A 600 -59.81 -28.70 14.34
N ASN A 601 -58.52 -29.00 14.52
CA ASN A 601 -57.48 -28.09 14.98
C ASN A 601 -56.41 -27.93 13.90
N GLY A 602 -55.64 -26.84 13.92
CA GLY A 602 -54.59 -26.60 12.94
C GLY A 602 -53.53 -25.59 13.39
N HIS A 603 -52.32 -25.77 12.88
CA HIS A 603 -51.17 -24.86 13.06
C HIS A 603 -50.67 -24.44 11.67
N PHE A 604 -50.50 -23.15 11.45
CA PHE A 604 -50.11 -22.60 10.14
C PHE A 604 -49.12 -21.45 10.31
N THR A 605 -48.20 -21.29 9.35
CA THR A 605 -47.21 -20.22 9.33
C THR A 605 -47.21 -19.54 7.97
N TYR A 606 -47.31 -18.21 7.96
CA TYR A 606 -47.46 -17.37 6.77
C TYR A 606 -46.44 -16.25 6.76
N ALA A 607 -46.06 -15.73 5.59
CA ALA A 607 -45.12 -14.60 5.48
C ALA A 607 -45.48 -13.60 4.38
N TRP A 608 -45.47 -12.30 4.70
CA TRP A 608 -45.69 -11.20 3.75
C TRP A 608 -44.60 -10.14 3.86
N LYS A 609 -43.89 -9.92 2.75
CA LYS A 609 -42.96 -8.80 2.55
C LYS A 609 -43.69 -7.61 1.95
N GLY A 610 -43.32 -6.38 2.29
CA GLY A 610 -44.00 -5.18 1.81
C GLY A 610 -43.22 -3.87 1.97
N ASN A 611 -43.77 -2.82 1.34
CA ASN A 611 -43.28 -1.45 1.38
C ASN A 611 -44.50 -0.57 1.70
N LEU A 612 -44.58 -0.14 2.95
CA LEU A 612 -45.70 0.58 3.55
C LEU A 612 -45.54 2.09 3.29
N ALA A 613 -46.60 2.75 2.82
CA ALA A 613 -46.61 4.20 2.63
C ALA A 613 -46.79 4.95 3.97
N ALA A 614 -46.38 6.21 4.00
CA ALA A 614 -46.58 7.09 5.16
C ALA A 614 -48.04 7.13 5.62
N GLY A 615 -48.26 7.21 6.93
CA GLY A 615 -49.56 7.21 7.59
C GLY A 615 -50.32 5.88 7.56
N ARG A 616 -49.84 4.85 6.85
CA ARG A 616 -50.51 3.55 6.76
C ARG A 616 -50.11 2.58 7.87
N ARG A 617 -50.95 1.58 8.14
CA ARG A 617 -50.74 0.54 9.17
C ARG A 617 -51.01 -0.87 8.66
N VAL A 618 -50.17 -1.85 9.02
CA VAL A 618 -50.37 -3.26 8.68
C VAL A 618 -51.07 -3.99 9.83
N ARG A 619 -52.21 -4.63 9.55
CA ARG A 619 -52.90 -5.54 10.47
C ARG A 619 -52.98 -6.94 9.87
N VAL A 620 -52.96 -7.98 10.71
CA VAL A 620 -53.32 -9.35 10.28
C VAL A 620 -54.84 -9.50 10.34
N ARG A 621 -55.44 -10.01 9.26
CA ARG A 621 -56.85 -10.38 9.21
C ARG A 621 -57.00 -11.86 8.89
N LEU A 622 -58.09 -12.43 9.38
CA LEU A 622 -58.45 -13.82 9.20
C LEU A 622 -59.95 -14.00 9.01
N VAL A 623 -60.33 -15.05 8.29
CA VAL A 623 -61.70 -15.57 8.26
C VAL A 623 -61.65 -17.09 8.30
N GLN A 624 -62.62 -17.69 8.98
CA GLN A 624 -62.84 -19.13 9.01
C GLN A 624 -64.16 -19.43 8.28
N ASN A 625 -64.11 -20.33 7.32
CA ASN A 625 -65.24 -20.60 6.40
C ASN A 625 -66.09 -21.80 6.87
N GLY A 626 -66.09 -22.09 8.17
CA GLY A 626 -66.96 -23.08 8.80
C GLY A 626 -68.13 -22.43 9.54
N ASP A 627 -69.21 -23.20 9.69
CA ASP A 627 -70.47 -22.71 10.28
C ASP A 627 -70.47 -22.79 11.82
N GLY A 628 -69.45 -23.41 12.42
CA GLY A 628 -69.29 -23.53 13.86
C GLY A 628 -68.47 -22.40 14.50
N PRO A 629 -68.54 -22.23 15.84
CA PRO A 629 -67.67 -21.32 16.58
C PRO A 629 -66.24 -21.86 16.60
N ALA A 630 -65.28 -21.02 16.18
CA ALA A 630 -63.86 -21.32 16.22
C ALA A 630 -63.08 -20.17 16.83
N SER A 631 -61.90 -20.45 17.40
CA SER A 631 -61.07 -19.45 18.07
C SER A 631 -59.60 -19.58 17.69
N VAL A 632 -58.90 -18.45 17.58
CA VAL A 632 -57.43 -18.44 17.68
C VAL A 632 -57.08 -18.59 19.15
N THR A 633 -56.40 -19.67 19.52
CA THR A 633 -55.98 -19.94 20.90
C THR A 633 -54.52 -19.57 21.15
N ARG A 634 -53.69 -19.54 20.11
CA ARG A 634 -52.35 -18.94 20.14
C ARG A 634 -52.00 -18.30 18.81
N ALA A 635 -51.22 -17.23 18.85
CA ALA A 635 -50.52 -16.73 17.68
C ALA A 635 -49.16 -16.11 18.04
N THR A 636 -48.25 -16.08 17.09
CA THR A 636 -46.96 -15.38 17.18
C THR A 636 -46.74 -14.64 15.88
N ALA A 637 -46.43 -13.35 15.93
CA ALA A 637 -45.96 -12.61 14.77
C ALA A 637 -44.55 -12.09 15.00
N GLU A 638 -43.65 -12.41 14.07
CA GLU A 638 -42.27 -11.93 14.02
C GLU A 638 -42.18 -10.90 12.89
N VAL A 639 -41.73 -9.70 13.22
CA VAL A 639 -41.69 -8.56 12.31
C VAL A 639 -40.27 -8.02 12.23
N PHE A 640 -39.72 -8.00 11.02
CA PHE A 640 -38.47 -7.33 10.68
C PHE A 640 -38.82 -6.11 9.81
N TYR A 641 -38.48 -4.91 10.24
CA TYR A 641 -38.87 -3.68 9.55
C TYR A 641 -37.77 -2.62 9.56
N TRP A 642 -37.69 -1.86 8.47
CA TRP A 642 -36.84 -0.70 8.31
C TRP A 642 -37.76 0.52 8.16
N PRO A 643 -37.72 1.50 9.09
CA PRO A 643 -38.40 2.79 8.92
C PRO A 643 -37.94 3.54 7.65
N LYS A 644 -38.56 4.71 7.40
CA LYS A 644 -38.26 5.59 6.27
C LYS A 644 -37.93 7.00 6.73
#